data_AF-A0A7K4H5U7-F1
#
_entry.id   AF-A0A7K4H5U7-F1
#
_cell.length_a   1.000
_cell.length_b   1.000
_cell.length_c   1.000
_cell.angle_alpha   90.00
_cell.angle_beta   90.00
_cell.angle_gamma   90.00
#
_symmetry.space_group_name_H-M   'P 1'
#
loop_
_entity.id
_entity.type
_entity.pdbx_description
1 polymer ?
#
loop_
_entity_poly.entity_id
_entity_poly.type
_entity_poly.pdbx_seq_one_letter_code
_entity_poly.pdbx_strand_id
1 'polypeptide(L)'
;MSVNEQKKKVEPEKKIRQPTSGFQRHFMFDENDKQLNNPRKVLWKFIFSYLKPYRGTFILFLVLLLIGTAIMSLSPIISASIIDNGIIAQNSLYILNISIIYLSLMIFMAVSNYISQYGMGKVSQRVVFAIRNDLFYKLQDMSLKYFDQHPSGDIISITTNDIDQLNLLVGGQFVMIISGVLSIVLTIIFMYVLNPLLATISLVVFPIFLIMMKVFKKVVTGVFKQTRESISRVTTSIQENIAGAKVVQAYGQEERVSSEFDQANTENYRIMIKIRRIMAVFFPFIGLVTTLITASVLLVGGFVILGNVTILGFTVSVGVLSAYIAILAQFFRPFMNLMAIQQIIESALAATDRIYSLLLEQVEIPDPEHPESYSDVQGEIEFKEVSFGYIFENGGAEESKSEEVPTPQMNMMEQMMQQNPMMKRAFDAIKAFPEPYSSFIQKNMMKIPPNIQQKLFMSLMGSKPEEIPQKIDIILAEFHFAVPNTEMAKNHPEYKTSFDKPEKDPGVRTQTPQLSMMQKMMQQNPMMKRAFDAMKAFPEPYSSFMLKNMMKIPPNIQQKLFMGLMGSKPDDVPQKIDNILAEFHFAVPNTEMAKNHPEYETSFDKKPIKAPGITTPTMEESTMHGMSAGGMGGMMPMNPEFISMMAKNLEKMLSGKSSVMQSGGGGMGGEGGGMMGGGMKMPSPQSLARMLASMPIPDELFQDFPQIVKDAINEQKKLIQHEQSKGYILEDVNFKIDPGTTLAIVGETGAGKTTAVKLLSRFYDINKGSILIDGVDIRKVTKKELRDLIGLVPQDAFIFTGTIRENLLYAYEKVSPEIEKKMIEVSKFLGLHNFIETLHKNYDTKLKENGSNISIGQRQLIAFARALITDPKILVLDEATSSVDPYTETLIQDALNKARKGRTTIIIAHRLSTIKNADQIIVLGKEDHGILEEGTHENLMSLNGKYKRLLEMQSKDIKI
;
A
#
# COMPACT_ATOMS: atom_id res chain seq x y z
N MET A 1 55.92 -46.72 -2.99
CA MET A 1 56.37 -46.01 -1.77
C MET A 1 55.50 -44.77 -1.61
N SER A 2 54.93 -44.65 -0.42
CA SER A 2 53.98 -43.63 0.05
C SER A 2 54.45 -42.19 -0.14
N VAL A 3 53.54 -41.29 -0.57
CA VAL A 3 53.66 -39.86 -0.30
C VAL A 3 52.34 -39.38 0.31
N ASN A 4 52.48 -38.87 1.53
CA ASN A 4 51.46 -38.46 2.49
C ASN A 4 50.35 -37.56 1.92
N GLU A 5 49.11 -37.96 2.18
CA GLU A 5 47.98 -37.05 2.35
C GLU A 5 48.23 -36.14 3.55
N GLN A 6 48.70 -34.91 3.31
CA GLN A 6 48.47 -33.84 4.26
C GLN A 6 47.01 -33.42 4.15
N LYS A 7 46.17 -34.03 4.99
CA LYS A 7 44.88 -33.46 5.41
C LYS A 7 45.13 -32.02 5.82
N LYS A 8 44.76 -31.05 4.96
CA LYS A 8 44.46 -29.69 5.39
C LYS A 8 43.45 -29.84 6.52
N LYS A 9 43.88 -29.55 7.76
CA LYS A 9 42.98 -29.33 8.89
C LYS A 9 41.99 -28.27 8.43
N VAL A 10 40.78 -28.70 8.10
CA VAL A 10 39.63 -27.82 8.11
C VAL A 10 39.55 -27.34 9.54
N GLU A 11 39.80 -26.04 9.77
CA GLU A 11 39.51 -25.40 11.04
C GLU A 11 38.09 -25.83 11.45
N PRO A 12 37.87 -26.24 12.71
CA PRO A 12 36.52 -26.58 13.14
C PRO A 12 35.64 -25.37 12.84
N GLU A 13 34.54 -25.58 12.09
CA GLU A 13 33.50 -24.58 11.90
C GLU A 13 33.27 -23.92 13.25
N LYS A 14 33.67 -22.64 13.37
CA LYS A 14 33.41 -21.86 14.57
C LYS A 14 31.91 -21.95 14.77
N LYS A 15 31.48 -22.62 15.84
CA LYS A 15 30.06 -22.67 16.14
C LYS A 15 29.63 -21.23 16.37
N ILE A 16 28.62 -20.81 15.62
CA ILE A 16 28.13 -19.44 15.57
C ILE A 16 26.94 -19.35 16.52
N ARG A 17 26.91 -18.34 17.39
CA ARG A 17 25.72 -18.01 18.19
C ARG A 17 24.79 -17.19 17.32
N GLN A 18 23.63 -17.75 16.93
CA GLN A 18 22.57 -16.91 16.34
C GLN A 18 22.07 -15.92 17.40
N PRO A 19 21.91 -14.63 17.09
CA PRO A 19 21.43 -13.65 18.06
C PRO A 19 20.07 -14.09 18.62
N THR A 20 19.93 -14.06 19.95
CA THR A 20 18.73 -14.50 20.67
C THR A 20 17.92 -13.32 21.20
N SER A 21 17.80 -12.23 20.43
CA SER A 21 16.97 -11.11 20.86
C SER A 21 15.48 -11.51 20.74
N GLY A 22 14.97 -12.24 21.72
CA GLY A 22 13.55 -12.63 21.82
C GLY A 22 13.13 -13.93 21.14
N PHE A 23 14.07 -14.67 20.52
CA PHE A 23 13.81 -15.97 19.87
C PHE A 23 13.40 -17.07 20.86
N GLN A 24 12.10 -17.20 21.18
CA GLN A 24 11.58 -18.46 21.70
C GLN A 24 11.58 -19.44 20.53
N ARG A 25 12.49 -20.43 20.53
CA ARG A 25 12.56 -21.52 19.53
C ARG A 25 11.23 -22.28 19.39
N HIS A 26 10.26 -21.72 18.67
CA HIS A 26 9.14 -22.45 18.08
C HIS A 26 9.58 -23.15 16.79
N PHE A 27 10.73 -22.72 16.25
CA PHE A 27 11.39 -23.22 15.07
C PHE A 27 12.34 -24.38 15.43
N MET A 28 12.04 -25.59 14.95
CA MET A 28 12.96 -26.74 14.96
C MET A 28 13.00 -27.33 13.56
N PHE A 29 13.90 -26.82 12.73
CA PHE A 29 14.35 -27.48 11.52
C PHE A 29 15.87 -27.54 11.55
N ASP A 30 16.41 -28.70 11.18
CA ASP A 30 17.84 -28.96 11.16
C ASP A 30 18.42 -28.37 9.86
N GLU A 31 19.68 -27.92 9.83
CA GLU A 31 20.29 -27.38 8.60
C GLU A 31 20.28 -28.40 7.44
N ASN A 32 20.17 -29.69 7.76
CA ASN A 32 19.99 -30.80 6.83
C ASN A 32 18.63 -30.82 6.10
N ASP A 33 17.64 -30.01 6.53
CA ASP A 33 16.32 -29.91 5.88
C ASP A 33 16.31 -29.00 4.64
N LYS A 34 17.43 -28.31 4.30
CA LYS A 34 17.58 -27.47 3.09
C LYS A 34 17.24 -28.20 1.77
N GLN A 35 17.23 -29.54 1.76
CA GLN A 35 16.96 -30.39 0.60
C GLN A 35 15.67 -31.23 0.72
N LEU A 36 14.60 -30.72 1.31
CA LEU A 36 13.32 -31.43 1.25
C LEU A 36 12.77 -31.38 -0.19
N ASN A 37 13.07 -32.40 -1.00
CA ASN A 37 12.57 -32.65 -2.37
C ASN A 37 11.03 -32.64 -2.52
N ASN A 38 10.27 -32.43 -1.43
CA ASN A 38 8.82 -32.41 -1.43
C ASN A 38 8.27 -31.15 -0.73
N PRO A 39 7.87 -30.11 -1.49
CA PRO A 39 7.36 -28.84 -0.96
C PRO A 39 6.19 -28.99 0.01
N ARG A 40 5.32 -29.98 -0.22
CA ARG A 40 4.17 -30.24 0.68
C ARG A 40 4.60 -30.74 2.04
N LYS A 41 5.66 -31.55 2.10
CA LYS A 41 6.19 -32.06 3.36
C LYS A 41 6.78 -30.91 4.19
N VAL A 42 7.46 -29.96 3.55
CA VAL A 42 8.00 -28.74 4.17
C VAL A 42 6.88 -27.93 4.80
N LEU A 43 5.85 -27.58 4.01
CA LEU A 43 4.68 -26.83 4.46
C LEU A 43 4.04 -27.44 5.71
N TRP A 44 3.75 -28.74 5.69
CA TRP A 44 3.12 -29.39 6.83
C TRP A 44 4.02 -29.42 8.06
N LYS A 45 5.31 -29.75 7.89
CA LYS A 45 6.26 -29.76 9.00
C LYS A 45 6.38 -28.35 9.61
N PHE A 46 6.36 -27.30 8.78
CA PHE A 46 6.43 -25.90 9.19
C PHE A 46 5.18 -25.49 9.97
N ILE A 47 3.99 -25.71 9.42
CA ILE A 47 2.73 -25.40 10.11
C ILE A 47 2.61 -26.17 11.43
N PHE A 48 2.98 -27.46 11.46
CA PHE A 48 2.89 -28.26 12.67
C PHE A 48 3.89 -27.85 13.76
N SER A 49 5.05 -27.26 13.42
CA SER A 49 5.98 -26.76 14.44
C SER A 49 5.36 -25.61 15.23
N TYR A 50 4.72 -24.67 14.54
CA TYR A 50 4.03 -23.54 15.17
C TYR A 50 2.69 -23.93 15.84
N LEU A 51 2.03 -25.00 15.40
CA LEU A 51 0.82 -25.52 16.05
C LEU A 51 1.11 -26.34 17.31
N LYS A 52 2.32 -26.88 17.47
CA LYS A 52 2.71 -27.77 18.58
C LYS A 52 2.34 -27.24 19.97
N PRO A 53 2.54 -25.94 20.32
CA PRO A 53 2.14 -25.39 21.62
C PRO A 53 0.63 -25.41 21.84
N TYR A 54 -0.17 -25.38 20.77
CA TYR A 54 -1.63 -25.26 20.81
C TYR A 54 -2.35 -26.57 20.48
N ARG A 55 -1.63 -27.70 20.41
CA ARG A 55 -2.17 -29.01 19.98
C ARG A 55 -3.44 -29.45 20.72
N GLY A 56 -3.51 -29.23 22.04
CA GLY A 56 -4.67 -29.66 22.84
C GLY A 56 -5.94 -28.90 22.48
N THR A 57 -5.86 -27.56 22.43
CA THR A 57 -6.98 -26.71 22.02
C THR A 57 -7.35 -26.91 20.56
N PHE A 58 -6.37 -27.12 19.68
CA PHE A 58 -6.59 -27.43 18.27
C PHE A 58 -7.38 -28.73 18.09
N ILE A 59 -6.97 -29.81 18.77
CA ILE A 59 -7.66 -31.10 18.70
C ILE A 59 -9.08 -30.99 19.27
N LEU A 60 -9.27 -30.30 20.39
CA LEU A 60 -10.58 -30.08 20.97
C LEU A 60 -11.54 -29.40 19.97
N PHE A 61 -11.12 -28.28 19.37
CA PHE A 61 -11.95 -27.57 18.41
C PHE A 61 -12.17 -28.38 17.12
N LEU A 62 -11.16 -29.11 16.66
CA LEU A 62 -11.31 -30.03 15.53
C LEU A 62 -12.39 -31.08 15.83
N VAL A 63 -12.33 -31.75 16.98
CA VAL A 63 -13.32 -32.76 17.38
C VAL A 63 -14.74 -32.18 17.47
N LEU A 64 -14.90 -31.00 18.07
CA LEU A 64 -16.19 -30.30 18.13
C LEU A 64 -16.76 -30.03 16.73
N LEU A 65 -15.92 -29.66 15.76
CA LEU A 65 -16.37 -29.48 14.38
C LEU A 65 -16.76 -30.82 13.72
N LEU A 66 -15.98 -31.88 13.95
CA LEU A 66 -16.27 -33.20 13.38
C LEU A 66 -17.58 -33.76 13.93
N ILE A 67 -17.88 -33.53 15.21
CA ILE A 67 -19.19 -33.86 15.81
C ILE A 67 -20.31 -33.06 15.12
N GLY A 68 -20.12 -31.74 14.93
CA GLY A 68 -21.09 -30.92 14.20
C GLY A 68 -21.32 -31.39 12.76
N THR A 69 -20.26 -31.85 12.09
CA THR A 69 -20.31 -32.43 10.74
C THR A 69 -21.09 -33.74 10.71
N ALA A 70 -20.91 -34.60 11.73
CA ALA A 70 -21.64 -35.84 11.86
C ALA A 70 -23.14 -35.61 12.11
N ILE A 71 -23.49 -34.66 12.98
CA ILE A 71 -24.89 -34.28 13.25
C ILE A 71 -25.56 -33.73 11.98
N MET A 72 -24.87 -32.87 11.23
CA MET A 72 -25.38 -32.37 9.94
C MET A 72 -25.65 -33.51 8.96
N SER A 73 -24.74 -34.49 8.88
CA SER A 73 -24.87 -35.63 7.97
C SER A 73 -25.98 -36.59 8.38
N LEU A 74 -26.34 -36.63 9.66
CA LEU A 74 -27.43 -37.47 10.19
C LEU A 74 -28.82 -36.85 9.96
N SER A 75 -28.89 -35.53 9.73
CA SER A 75 -30.16 -34.78 9.59
C SER A 75 -31.16 -35.42 8.61
N PRO A 76 -30.77 -35.80 7.37
CA PRO A 76 -31.70 -36.43 6.42
C PRO A 76 -32.33 -37.74 6.93
N ILE A 77 -31.60 -38.54 7.72
CA ILE A 77 -32.10 -39.79 8.28
C ILE A 77 -33.16 -39.51 9.36
N ILE A 78 -32.92 -38.49 10.20
CA ILE A 78 -33.89 -38.09 11.22
C ILE A 78 -35.16 -37.57 10.55
N SER A 79 -35.03 -36.76 9.49
CA SER A 79 -36.17 -36.32 8.67
C SER A 79 -36.92 -37.49 8.04
N ALA A 80 -36.22 -38.51 7.53
CA ALA A 80 -36.83 -39.74 7.02
C ALA A 80 -37.71 -40.43 8.07
N SER A 81 -37.19 -40.57 9.29
CA SER A 81 -37.91 -41.21 10.39
C SER A 81 -39.16 -40.44 10.81
N ILE A 82 -39.10 -39.11 10.81
CA ILE A 82 -40.28 -38.26 11.07
C ILE A 82 -41.37 -38.49 10.00
N ILE A 83 -40.97 -38.66 8.74
CA ILE A 83 -41.91 -38.92 7.64
C ILE A 83 -42.56 -40.30 7.81
N ASP A 84 -41.76 -41.36 7.95
CA ASP A 84 -42.26 -42.74 7.97
C ASP A 84 -43.01 -43.08 9.26
N ASN A 85 -42.37 -42.85 10.42
CA ASN A 85 -42.89 -43.25 11.72
C ASN A 85 -43.77 -42.17 12.39
N GLY A 86 -43.77 -40.96 11.84
CA GLY A 86 -44.57 -39.84 12.34
C GLY A 86 -45.73 -39.50 11.42
N ILE A 87 -45.44 -38.92 10.25
CA ILE A 87 -46.45 -38.38 9.34
C ILE A 87 -47.30 -39.50 8.73
N ILE A 88 -46.65 -40.52 8.14
CA ILE A 88 -47.35 -41.63 7.48
C ILE A 88 -48.07 -42.50 8.50
N ALA A 89 -47.42 -42.80 9.63
CA ALA A 89 -48.03 -43.54 10.73
C ALA A 89 -49.04 -42.72 11.57
N GLN A 90 -49.24 -41.43 11.24
CA GLN A 90 -50.12 -40.49 11.95
C GLN A 90 -49.86 -40.38 13.47
N ASN A 91 -48.61 -40.57 13.90
CA ASN A 91 -48.21 -40.50 15.30
C ASN A 91 -47.66 -39.11 15.66
N SER A 92 -48.55 -38.22 16.11
CA SER A 92 -48.20 -36.83 16.48
C SER A 92 -47.21 -36.75 17.65
N LEU A 93 -47.28 -37.68 18.62
CA LEU A 93 -46.36 -37.72 19.77
C LEU A 93 -44.94 -38.09 19.34
N TYR A 94 -44.81 -39.02 18.39
CA TYR A 94 -43.51 -39.39 17.81
C TYR A 94 -42.89 -38.20 17.04
N ILE A 95 -43.69 -37.50 16.23
CA ILE A 95 -43.24 -36.29 15.51
C ILE A 95 -42.70 -35.27 16.51
N LEU A 96 -43.45 -34.96 17.58
CA LEU A 96 -43.03 -33.98 18.59
C LEU A 96 -41.72 -34.38 19.27
N ASN A 97 -41.61 -35.62 19.76
CA ASN A 97 -40.43 -36.11 20.48
C ASN A 97 -39.17 -36.08 19.61
N ILE A 98 -39.25 -36.62 18.38
CA ILE A 98 -38.11 -36.62 17.46
C ILE A 98 -37.78 -35.21 16.99
N SER A 99 -38.76 -34.33 16.80
CA SER A 99 -38.51 -32.93 16.44
C SER A 99 -37.78 -32.17 17.55
N ILE A 100 -38.11 -32.41 18.83
CA ILE A 100 -37.40 -31.81 19.98
C ILE A 100 -35.96 -32.32 20.04
N ILE A 101 -35.74 -33.62 19.84
CA ILE A 101 -34.39 -34.21 19.78
C ILE A 101 -33.62 -33.61 18.62
N TYR A 102 -34.24 -33.53 17.44
CA TYR A 102 -33.63 -32.95 16.24
C TYR A 102 -33.25 -31.49 16.44
N LEU A 103 -34.16 -30.67 17.00
CA LEU A 103 -33.89 -29.27 17.33
C LEU A 103 -32.73 -29.15 18.32
N SER A 104 -32.69 -30.00 19.34
CA SER A 104 -31.62 -30.03 20.34
C SER A 104 -30.26 -30.40 19.73
N LEU A 105 -30.23 -31.37 18.81
CA LEU A 105 -29.04 -31.71 18.02
C LEU A 105 -28.61 -30.56 17.11
N MET A 106 -29.54 -29.85 16.46
CA MET A 106 -29.22 -28.69 15.62
C MET A 106 -28.68 -27.52 16.44
N ILE A 107 -29.24 -27.24 17.62
CA ILE A 107 -28.73 -26.21 18.54
C ILE A 107 -27.33 -26.59 19.02
N PHE A 108 -27.13 -27.84 19.46
CA PHE A 108 -25.82 -28.32 19.88
C PHE A 108 -24.79 -28.24 18.76
N MET A 109 -25.16 -28.63 17.54
CA MET A 109 -24.32 -28.47 16.35
C MET A 109 -23.96 -27.00 16.12
N ALA A 110 -24.93 -26.08 16.17
CA ALA A 110 -24.69 -24.65 15.97
C ALA A 110 -23.71 -24.09 17.01
N VAL A 111 -23.91 -24.43 18.29
CA VAL A 111 -23.03 -24.02 19.40
C VAL A 111 -21.63 -24.63 19.22
N SER A 112 -21.54 -25.93 18.93
CA SER A 112 -20.28 -26.64 18.72
C SER A 112 -19.50 -26.05 17.55
N ASN A 113 -20.16 -25.76 16.44
CA ASN A 113 -19.56 -25.13 15.27
C ASN A 113 -19.08 -23.71 15.58
N TYR A 114 -19.86 -22.91 16.32
CA TYR A 114 -19.44 -21.56 16.72
C TYR A 114 -18.19 -21.61 17.60
N ILE A 115 -18.21 -22.43 18.67
CA ILE A 115 -17.08 -22.59 19.58
C ILE A 115 -15.84 -23.07 18.83
N SER A 116 -16.01 -24.07 17.96
CA SER A 116 -14.94 -24.61 17.14
C SER A 116 -14.37 -23.54 16.20
N GLN A 117 -15.19 -22.86 15.39
CA GLN A 117 -14.72 -21.85 14.44
C GLN A 117 -14.02 -20.68 15.14
N TYR A 118 -14.60 -20.16 16.21
CA TYR A 118 -14.00 -19.08 16.98
C TYR A 118 -12.69 -19.52 17.66
N GLY A 119 -12.68 -20.72 18.24
CA GLY A 119 -11.51 -21.33 18.85
C GLY A 119 -10.38 -21.57 17.85
N MET A 120 -10.72 -22.06 16.66
CA MET A 120 -9.79 -22.29 15.56
C MET A 120 -9.19 -20.98 15.06
N GLY A 121 -10.02 -19.95 14.89
CA GLY A 121 -9.58 -18.60 14.54
C GLY A 121 -8.58 -18.06 15.56
N LYS A 122 -8.84 -18.24 16.86
CA LYS A 122 -7.88 -17.86 17.92
C LYS A 122 -6.56 -18.61 17.83
N VAL A 123 -6.57 -19.92 17.60
CA VAL A 123 -5.35 -20.71 17.44
C VAL A 123 -4.55 -20.21 16.23
N SER A 124 -5.22 -19.97 15.10
CA SER A 124 -4.58 -19.46 13.89
C SER A 124 -3.93 -18.09 14.10
N GLN A 125 -4.64 -17.15 14.74
CA GLN A 125 -4.07 -15.82 15.03
C GLN A 125 -2.84 -15.90 15.95
N ARG A 126 -2.79 -16.86 16.88
CA ARG A 126 -1.61 -17.07 17.72
C ARG A 126 -0.42 -17.63 16.93
N VAL A 127 -0.68 -18.55 15.99
CA VAL A 127 0.34 -19.07 15.06
C VAL A 127 0.91 -17.95 14.20
N VAL A 128 0.03 -17.12 13.62
CA VAL A 128 0.41 -15.94 12.81
C VAL A 128 1.26 -14.97 13.62
N PHE A 129 0.84 -14.66 14.85
CA PHE A 129 1.59 -13.81 15.76
C PHE A 129 3.00 -14.36 16.02
N ALA A 130 3.14 -15.66 16.25
CA ALA A 130 4.44 -16.30 16.46
C ALA A 130 5.33 -16.22 15.21
N ILE A 131 4.81 -16.57 14.03
CA ILE A 131 5.56 -16.49 12.76
C ILE A 131 6.02 -15.05 12.49
N ARG A 132 5.14 -14.05 12.69
CA ARG A 132 5.47 -12.64 12.45
C ARG A 132 6.54 -12.13 13.40
N ASN A 133 6.53 -12.55 14.66
CA ASN A 133 7.59 -12.20 15.60
C ASN A 133 8.92 -12.84 15.21
N ASP A 134 8.93 -14.13 14.86
CA ASP A 134 10.16 -14.82 14.43
C ASP A 134 10.77 -14.16 13.19
N LEU A 135 9.95 -13.81 12.20
CA LEU A 135 10.38 -13.05 11.02
C LEU A 135 10.90 -11.65 11.37
N PHE A 136 10.21 -10.94 12.26
CA PHE A 136 10.61 -9.59 12.67
C PHE A 136 11.94 -9.57 13.42
N TYR A 137 12.17 -10.54 14.31
CA TYR A 137 13.46 -10.69 14.99
C TYR A 137 14.55 -11.12 14.00
N LYS A 138 14.25 -12.09 13.12
CA LYS A 138 15.19 -12.53 12.10
C LYS A 138 15.66 -11.39 11.19
N LEU A 139 14.75 -10.51 10.79
CA LEU A 139 15.07 -9.33 9.98
C LEU A 139 15.97 -8.34 10.72
N GLN A 140 15.80 -8.15 12.04
CA GLN A 140 16.68 -7.28 12.82
C GLN A 140 18.10 -7.82 12.93
N ASP A 141 18.27 -9.14 12.85
CA ASP A 141 19.57 -9.81 12.88
C ASP A 141 20.26 -9.83 11.50
N MET A 142 19.60 -9.41 10.42
CA MET A 142 20.18 -9.41 9.08
C MET A 142 21.20 -8.28 8.88
N SER A 143 22.23 -8.57 8.08
CA SER A 143 23.23 -7.58 7.67
C SER A 143 22.62 -6.55 6.71
N LEU A 144 23.24 -5.36 6.61
CA LEU A 144 22.88 -4.34 5.61
C LEU A 144 22.96 -4.89 4.17
N LYS A 145 23.92 -5.78 3.89
CA LYS A 145 24.06 -6.43 2.58
C LYS A 145 22.80 -7.20 2.16
N TYR A 146 22.12 -7.87 3.09
CA TYR A 146 20.85 -8.55 2.77
C TYR A 146 19.78 -7.56 2.30
N PHE A 147 19.68 -6.40 2.95
CA PHE A 147 18.73 -5.35 2.59
C PHE A 147 19.08 -4.61 1.30
N ASP A 148 20.37 -4.50 0.97
CA ASP A 148 20.83 -3.92 -0.30
C ASP A 148 20.47 -4.83 -1.50
N GLN A 149 20.37 -6.15 -1.27
CA GLN A 149 20.05 -7.14 -2.30
C GLN A 149 18.54 -7.41 -2.46
N HIS A 150 17.77 -7.22 -1.39
CA HIS A 150 16.33 -7.51 -1.36
C HIS A 150 15.51 -6.21 -1.24
N PRO A 151 14.67 -5.87 -2.24
CA PRO A 151 13.80 -4.71 -2.15
C PRO A 151 12.94 -4.72 -0.89
N SER A 152 12.77 -3.55 -0.25
CA SER A 152 11.96 -3.42 0.96
C SER A 152 10.52 -3.89 0.77
N GLY A 153 9.95 -3.71 -0.43
CA GLY A 153 8.61 -4.18 -0.80
C GLY A 153 8.46 -5.71 -0.73
N ASP A 154 9.49 -6.47 -1.09
CA ASP A 154 9.47 -7.93 -1.04
C ASP A 154 9.48 -8.43 0.40
N ILE A 155 10.33 -7.84 1.26
CA ILE A 155 10.40 -8.15 2.69
C ILE A 155 9.07 -7.83 3.39
N ILE A 156 8.46 -6.69 3.04
CA ILE A 156 7.14 -6.31 3.54
C ILE A 156 6.08 -7.31 3.07
N SER A 157 6.10 -7.73 1.79
CA SER A 157 5.19 -8.73 1.24
C SER A 157 5.29 -10.07 1.97
N ILE A 158 6.50 -10.51 2.31
CA ILE A 158 6.74 -11.74 3.09
C ILE A 158 6.16 -11.60 4.51
N THR A 159 6.37 -10.45 5.16
CA THR A 159 5.93 -10.22 6.55
C THR A 159 4.42 -9.94 6.68
N THR A 160 3.76 -9.65 5.56
CA THR A 160 2.33 -9.32 5.50
C THR A 160 1.55 -10.39 4.72
N ASN A 161 1.60 -10.29 3.39
CA ASN A 161 0.79 -11.07 2.45
C ASN A 161 1.03 -12.59 2.55
N ASP A 162 2.27 -13.03 2.70
CA ASP A 162 2.59 -14.47 2.76
C ASP A 162 2.14 -15.11 4.07
N ILE A 163 2.31 -14.40 5.18
CA ILE A 163 1.80 -14.86 6.47
C ILE A 163 0.27 -14.98 6.41
N ASP A 164 -0.41 -14.07 5.72
CA ASP A 164 -1.85 -14.16 5.53
C ASP A 164 -2.26 -15.39 4.70
N GLN A 165 -1.47 -15.80 3.69
CA GLN A 165 -1.71 -17.06 2.97
C GLN A 165 -1.62 -18.28 3.90
N LEU A 166 -0.67 -18.29 4.82
CA LEU A 166 -0.56 -19.35 5.83
C LEU A 166 -1.70 -19.30 6.85
N ASN A 167 -2.13 -18.11 7.25
CA ASN A 167 -3.28 -17.91 8.13
C ASN A 167 -4.56 -18.51 7.54
N LEU A 168 -4.78 -18.39 6.23
CA LEU A 168 -5.94 -18.99 5.57
C LEU A 168 -5.96 -20.52 5.73
N LEU A 169 -4.81 -21.19 5.62
CA LEU A 169 -4.72 -22.64 5.84
C LEU A 169 -5.03 -23.02 7.29
N VAL A 170 -4.40 -22.36 8.25
CA VAL A 170 -4.51 -22.70 9.68
C VAL A 170 -5.86 -22.26 10.27
N GLY A 171 -6.44 -21.17 9.76
CA GLY A 171 -7.64 -20.49 10.26
C GLY A 171 -8.96 -21.20 10.05
N GLY A 172 -8.98 -22.28 9.28
CA GLY A 172 -10.19 -23.10 9.10
C GLY A 172 -10.20 -23.97 7.85
N GLN A 173 -9.41 -23.62 6.83
CA GLN A 173 -9.42 -24.36 5.57
C GLN A 173 -8.87 -25.78 5.73
N PHE A 174 -7.83 -25.96 6.54
CA PHE A 174 -7.36 -27.30 6.92
C PHE A 174 -8.47 -28.14 7.55
N VAL A 175 -9.24 -27.53 8.45
CA VAL A 175 -10.33 -28.21 9.14
C VAL A 175 -11.46 -28.56 8.17
N MET A 176 -11.72 -27.68 7.20
CA MET A 176 -12.69 -27.92 6.13
C MET A 176 -12.34 -29.13 5.27
N ILE A 177 -11.04 -29.42 5.05
CA ILE A 177 -10.59 -30.65 4.36
C ILE A 177 -11.03 -31.88 5.16
N ILE A 178 -10.69 -31.90 6.45
CA ILE A 178 -10.97 -33.06 7.31
C ILE A 178 -12.48 -33.27 7.44
N SER A 179 -13.24 -32.20 7.71
CA SER A 179 -14.69 -32.30 7.80
C SER A 179 -15.34 -32.63 6.45
N GLY A 180 -14.79 -32.14 5.33
CA GLY A 180 -15.23 -32.49 3.99
C GLY A 180 -15.06 -33.98 3.68
N VAL A 181 -13.88 -34.55 3.97
CA VAL A 181 -13.62 -35.99 3.82
C VAL A 181 -14.53 -36.81 4.74
N LEU A 182 -14.66 -36.40 6.01
CA LEU A 182 -15.56 -37.07 6.95
C LEU A 182 -17.01 -37.03 6.46
N SER A 183 -17.48 -35.88 5.97
CA SER A 183 -18.83 -35.71 5.42
C SER A 183 -19.08 -36.64 4.23
N ILE A 184 -18.12 -36.78 3.31
CA ILE A 184 -18.22 -37.73 2.18
C ILE A 184 -18.32 -39.17 2.71
N VAL A 185 -17.43 -39.56 3.63
CA VAL A 185 -17.42 -40.92 4.21
C VAL A 185 -18.72 -41.23 4.92
N LEU A 186 -19.19 -40.33 5.80
CA LEU A 186 -20.45 -40.48 6.53
C LEU A 186 -21.65 -40.52 5.58
N THR A 187 -21.66 -39.68 4.55
CA THR A 187 -22.70 -39.69 3.53
C THR A 187 -22.78 -41.04 2.83
N ILE A 188 -21.65 -41.60 2.38
CA ILE A 188 -21.63 -42.91 1.71
C ILE A 188 -22.13 -44.01 2.65
N ILE A 189 -21.68 -44.00 3.91
CA ILE A 189 -22.13 -44.96 4.93
C ILE A 189 -23.65 -44.85 5.13
N PHE A 190 -24.18 -43.63 5.30
CA PHE A 190 -25.60 -43.39 5.53
C PHE A 190 -26.48 -43.79 4.34
N MET A 191 -26.01 -43.63 3.11
CA MET A 191 -26.71 -44.12 1.92
C MET A 191 -26.87 -45.65 1.99
N TYR A 192 -25.78 -46.39 2.23
CA TYR A 192 -25.85 -47.85 2.33
C TYR A 192 -26.69 -48.33 3.52
N VAL A 193 -26.61 -47.65 4.66
CA VAL A 193 -27.42 -47.97 5.85
C VAL A 193 -28.91 -47.78 5.57
N LEU A 194 -29.30 -46.73 4.83
CA LEU A 194 -30.70 -46.49 4.47
C LEU A 194 -31.24 -47.50 3.45
N ASN A 195 -30.52 -47.71 2.35
CA ASN A 195 -30.95 -48.63 1.29
C ASN A 195 -29.80 -48.99 0.33
N PRO A 196 -29.29 -50.25 0.32
CA PRO A 196 -28.18 -50.63 -0.56
C PRO A 196 -28.45 -50.50 -2.07
N LEU A 197 -29.71 -50.69 -2.50
CA LEU A 197 -30.10 -50.58 -3.91
C LEU A 197 -29.98 -49.13 -4.41
N LEU A 198 -30.64 -48.20 -3.72
CA LEU A 198 -30.60 -46.78 -4.07
C LEU A 198 -29.19 -46.19 -3.90
N ALA A 199 -28.41 -46.70 -2.93
CA ALA A 199 -27.01 -46.29 -2.73
C ALA A 199 -26.15 -46.62 -3.94
N THR A 200 -26.28 -47.83 -4.50
CA THR A 200 -25.50 -48.27 -5.65
C THR A 200 -25.77 -47.41 -6.88
N ILE A 201 -27.05 -47.07 -7.14
CA ILE A 201 -27.44 -46.17 -8.24
C ILE A 201 -26.85 -44.78 -8.03
N SER A 202 -26.97 -44.26 -6.81
CA SER A 202 -26.51 -42.92 -6.47
C SER A 202 -24.99 -42.77 -6.51
N LEU A 203 -24.25 -43.82 -6.16
CA LEU A 203 -22.78 -43.80 -6.11
C LEU A 203 -22.12 -43.78 -7.48
N VAL A 204 -22.86 -44.02 -8.57
CA VAL A 204 -22.39 -43.77 -9.95
C VAL A 204 -21.93 -42.32 -10.13
N VAL A 205 -22.47 -41.40 -9.33
CA VAL A 205 -22.04 -40.00 -9.33
C VAL A 205 -20.56 -39.81 -8.96
N PHE A 206 -20.03 -40.68 -8.10
CA PHE A 206 -18.69 -40.54 -7.54
C PHE A 206 -17.56 -40.67 -8.58
N PRO A 207 -17.48 -41.73 -9.40
CA PRO A 207 -16.47 -41.82 -10.45
C PRO A 207 -16.61 -40.68 -11.49
N ILE A 208 -17.84 -40.27 -11.83
CA ILE A 208 -18.09 -39.13 -12.72
C ILE A 208 -17.48 -37.85 -12.12
N PHE A 209 -17.75 -37.58 -10.84
CA PHE A 209 -17.18 -36.44 -10.13
C PHE A 209 -15.66 -36.47 -10.07
N LEU A 210 -15.05 -37.62 -9.77
CA LEU A 210 -13.59 -37.73 -9.69
C LEU A 210 -12.91 -37.45 -11.03
N ILE A 211 -13.46 -37.97 -12.13
CA ILE A 211 -12.98 -37.68 -13.49
C ILE A 211 -13.12 -36.20 -13.79
N MET A 212 -14.31 -35.65 -13.54
CA MET A 212 -14.62 -34.25 -13.81
C MET A 212 -13.73 -33.30 -12.99
N MET A 213 -13.47 -33.61 -11.72
CA MET A 213 -12.53 -32.88 -10.86
C MET A 213 -11.10 -32.93 -11.43
N LYS A 214 -10.64 -34.10 -11.91
CA LYS A 214 -9.30 -34.25 -12.51
C LYS A 214 -9.18 -33.44 -13.81
N VAL A 215 -10.21 -33.45 -14.66
CA VAL A 215 -10.27 -32.65 -15.88
C VAL A 215 -10.28 -31.16 -15.55
N PHE A 216 -11.15 -30.74 -14.63
CA PHE A 216 -11.26 -29.35 -14.20
C PHE A 216 -9.94 -28.83 -13.66
N LYS A 217 -9.32 -29.56 -12.73
CA LYS A 217 -7.99 -29.24 -12.21
C LYS A 217 -6.96 -29.04 -13.33
N LYS A 218 -6.87 -29.98 -14.27
CA LYS A 218 -5.90 -29.91 -15.38
C LYS A 218 -6.11 -28.67 -16.25
N VAL A 219 -7.36 -28.31 -16.52
CA VAL A 219 -7.70 -27.14 -17.35
C VAL A 219 -7.48 -25.83 -16.59
N VAL A 220 -7.94 -25.76 -15.35
CA VAL A 220 -8.06 -24.52 -14.58
C VAL A 220 -6.71 -24.05 -14.01
N THR A 221 -5.84 -24.96 -13.55
CA THR A 221 -4.52 -24.59 -13.02
C THR A 221 -3.66 -23.85 -14.05
N GLY A 222 -3.71 -24.26 -15.33
CA GLY A 222 -2.97 -23.57 -16.40
C GLY A 222 -3.51 -22.17 -16.72
N VAL A 223 -4.84 -22.01 -16.68
CA VAL A 223 -5.48 -20.72 -16.99
C VAL A 223 -5.32 -19.73 -15.84
N PHE A 224 -5.35 -20.17 -14.57
CA PHE A 224 -5.09 -19.28 -13.44
C PHE A 224 -3.66 -18.72 -13.44
N LYS A 225 -2.67 -19.51 -13.88
CA LYS A 225 -1.30 -19.01 -14.07
C LYS A 225 -1.28 -17.87 -15.11
N GLN A 226 -1.91 -18.07 -16.26
CA GLN A 226 -2.02 -17.05 -17.31
C GLN A 226 -2.73 -15.79 -16.81
N THR A 227 -3.79 -15.96 -16.00
CA THR A 227 -4.50 -14.84 -15.37
C THR A 227 -3.63 -14.04 -14.43
N ARG A 228 -2.81 -14.70 -13.59
CA ARG A 228 -1.90 -13.99 -12.69
C ARG A 228 -0.86 -13.17 -13.46
N GLU A 229 -0.31 -13.76 -14.52
CA GLU A 229 0.66 -13.09 -15.41
C GLU A 229 0.02 -11.91 -16.16
N SER A 230 -1.19 -12.06 -16.70
CA SER A 230 -1.88 -10.99 -17.42
C SER A 230 -2.28 -9.83 -16.51
N ILE A 231 -2.75 -10.13 -15.28
CA ILE A 231 -3.03 -9.09 -14.28
C ILE A 231 -1.75 -8.36 -13.91
N SER A 232 -0.66 -9.08 -13.64
CA SER A 232 0.63 -8.46 -13.30
C SER A 232 1.10 -7.49 -14.39
N ARG A 233 1.00 -7.87 -15.68
CA ARG A 233 1.35 -6.98 -16.79
C ARG A 233 0.52 -5.69 -16.79
N VAL A 234 -0.80 -5.79 -16.58
CA VAL A 234 -1.69 -4.63 -16.50
C VAL A 234 -1.33 -3.74 -15.30
N THR A 235 -1.11 -4.33 -14.12
CA THR A 235 -0.77 -3.57 -12.91
C THR A 235 0.59 -2.89 -13.02
N THR A 236 1.63 -3.60 -13.48
CA THR A 236 2.96 -3.03 -13.69
C THR A 236 2.90 -1.88 -14.70
N SER A 237 2.19 -2.06 -15.81
CA SER A 237 1.98 -1.01 -16.80
C SER A 237 1.35 0.24 -16.18
N ILE A 238 0.28 0.10 -15.37
CA ILE A 238 -0.34 1.24 -14.68
C ILE A 238 0.64 1.94 -13.73
N GLN A 239 1.33 1.18 -12.87
CA GLN A 239 2.25 1.73 -11.87
C GLN A 239 3.38 2.51 -12.54
N GLU A 240 3.97 1.93 -13.59
CA GLU A 240 5.08 2.50 -14.34
C GLU A 240 4.67 3.75 -15.14
N ASN A 241 3.52 3.71 -15.81
CA ASN A 241 3.00 4.84 -16.58
C ASN A 241 2.61 6.03 -15.69
N ILE A 242 2.10 5.78 -14.48
CA ILE A 242 1.76 6.84 -13.52
C ILE A 242 3.02 7.44 -12.93
N ALA A 243 3.98 6.60 -12.48
CA ALA A 243 5.23 7.08 -11.91
C ALA A 243 6.07 7.85 -12.94
N GLY A 244 6.09 7.35 -14.19
CA GLY A 244 6.79 7.94 -15.33
C GLY A 244 5.99 8.98 -16.11
N ALA A 245 4.79 9.40 -15.66
CA ALA A 245 3.84 10.18 -16.46
C ALA A 245 4.46 11.45 -17.07
N LYS A 246 5.32 12.16 -16.32
CA LYS A 246 6.03 13.35 -16.82
C LYS A 246 6.95 13.02 -17.99
N VAL A 247 7.64 11.87 -17.95
CA VAL A 247 8.51 11.41 -19.03
C VAL A 247 7.68 10.95 -20.22
N VAL A 248 6.61 10.18 -20.01
CA VAL A 248 5.67 9.79 -21.08
C VAL A 248 5.19 11.03 -21.84
N GLN A 249 4.73 12.04 -21.09
CA GLN A 249 4.27 13.30 -21.66
C GLN A 249 5.40 14.07 -22.34
N ALA A 250 6.58 14.22 -21.71
CA ALA A 250 7.71 14.96 -22.26
C ALA A 250 8.12 14.48 -23.65
N TYR A 251 8.02 13.17 -23.92
CA TYR A 251 8.39 12.56 -25.20
C TYR A 251 7.19 12.28 -26.12
N GLY A 252 5.99 12.76 -25.78
CA GLY A 252 4.79 12.59 -26.61
C GLY A 252 4.36 11.14 -26.82
N GLN A 253 4.65 10.25 -25.84
CA GLN A 253 4.46 8.80 -25.94
C GLN A 253 3.11 8.32 -25.40
N GLU A 254 2.16 9.22 -25.10
CA GLU A 254 0.88 8.86 -24.50
C GLU A 254 0.08 7.84 -25.34
N GLU A 255 0.13 7.96 -26.68
CA GLU A 255 -0.59 7.07 -27.60
C GLU A 255 0.01 5.66 -27.62
N ARG A 256 1.34 5.54 -27.69
CA ARG A 256 2.05 4.25 -27.61
C ARG A 256 1.75 3.54 -26.30
N VAL A 257 1.87 4.27 -25.19
CA VAL A 257 1.61 3.75 -23.84
C VAL A 257 0.15 3.30 -23.68
N SER A 258 -0.80 4.06 -24.23
CA SER A 258 -2.22 3.66 -24.27
C SER A 258 -2.42 2.37 -25.06
N SER A 259 -1.76 2.25 -26.23
CA SER A 259 -1.84 1.03 -27.05
C SER A 259 -1.26 -0.20 -26.34
N GLU A 260 -0.11 -0.05 -25.67
CA GLU A 260 0.49 -1.12 -24.88
C GLU A 260 -0.42 -1.56 -23.72
N PHE A 261 -1.03 -0.60 -23.03
CA PHE A 261 -2.03 -0.87 -22.01
C PHE A 261 -3.24 -1.60 -22.58
N ASP A 262 -3.79 -1.15 -23.71
CA ASP A 262 -4.94 -1.77 -24.38
C ASP A 262 -4.64 -3.21 -24.82
N GLN A 263 -3.44 -3.48 -25.30
CA GLN A 263 -2.99 -4.83 -25.64
C GLN A 263 -2.95 -5.74 -24.41
N ALA A 264 -2.29 -5.29 -23.34
CA ALA A 264 -2.21 -6.03 -22.08
C ALA A 264 -3.60 -6.27 -21.46
N ASN A 265 -4.46 -5.26 -21.49
CA ASN A 265 -5.82 -5.33 -20.96
C ASN A 265 -6.72 -6.23 -21.82
N THR A 266 -6.59 -6.19 -23.15
CA THR A 266 -7.31 -7.08 -24.06
C THR A 266 -6.91 -8.54 -23.87
N GLU A 267 -5.61 -8.80 -23.67
CA GLU A 267 -5.13 -10.14 -23.33
C GLU A 267 -5.75 -10.63 -22.02
N ASN A 268 -5.73 -9.80 -20.98
CA ASN A 268 -6.38 -10.07 -19.71
C ASN A 268 -7.90 -10.37 -19.88
N TYR A 269 -8.61 -9.54 -20.66
CA TYR A 269 -10.03 -9.74 -20.97
C TYR A 269 -10.30 -11.09 -21.64
N ARG A 270 -9.50 -11.47 -22.67
CA ARG A 270 -9.64 -12.75 -23.37
C ARG A 270 -9.43 -13.93 -22.42
N ILE A 271 -8.42 -13.86 -21.56
CA ILE A 271 -8.14 -14.89 -20.55
C ILE A 271 -9.30 -14.99 -19.56
N MET A 272 -9.84 -13.87 -19.09
CA MET A 272 -10.99 -13.84 -18.18
C MET A 272 -12.25 -14.46 -18.81
N ILE A 273 -12.54 -14.17 -20.08
CA ILE A 273 -13.64 -14.81 -20.80
C ILE A 273 -13.42 -16.32 -20.91
N LYS A 274 -12.19 -16.77 -21.17
CA LYS A 274 -11.86 -18.19 -21.24
C LYS A 274 -12.14 -18.89 -19.90
N ILE A 275 -11.75 -18.28 -18.78
CA ILE A 275 -12.12 -18.75 -17.43
C ILE A 275 -13.64 -18.82 -17.30
N ARG A 276 -14.34 -17.75 -17.68
CA ARG A 276 -15.80 -17.65 -17.51
C ARG A 276 -16.53 -18.70 -18.32
N ARG A 277 -16.08 -19.03 -19.54
CA ARG A 277 -16.61 -20.15 -20.33
C ARG A 277 -16.38 -21.49 -19.64
N ILE A 278 -15.19 -21.75 -19.11
CA ILE A 278 -14.89 -23.00 -18.39
C ILE A 278 -15.85 -23.16 -17.21
N MET A 279 -16.02 -22.11 -16.40
CA MET A 279 -16.93 -22.12 -15.25
C MET A 279 -18.40 -22.25 -15.67
N ALA A 280 -18.82 -21.55 -16.73
CA ALA A 280 -20.19 -21.59 -17.24
C ALA A 280 -20.60 -22.95 -17.81
N VAL A 281 -19.64 -23.79 -18.23
CA VAL A 281 -19.92 -25.17 -18.64
C VAL A 281 -19.89 -26.12 -17.43
N PHE A 282 -18.94 -25.93 -16.53
CA PHE A 282 -18.70 -26.85 -15.41
C PHE A 282 -19.86 -26.92 -14.41
N PHE A 283 -20.35 -25.77 -13.91
CA PHE A 283 -21.40 -25.75 -12.89
C PHE A 283 -22.76 -26.28 -13.37
N PRO A 284 -23.27 -25.89 -14.56
CA PRO A 284 -24.50 -26.47 -15.08
C PRO A 284 -24.38 -27.97 -15.37
N PHE A 285 -23.21 -28.44 -15.82
CA PHE A 285 -22.99 -29.86 -16.05
C PHE A 285 -23.10 -30.68 -14.76
N ILE A 286 -22.53 -30.18 -13.66
CA ILE A 286 -22.73 -30.77 -12.33
C ILE A 286 -24.21 -30.82 -11.98
N GLY A 287 -24.91 -29.70 -12.12
CA GLY A 287 -26.34 -29.60 -11.83
C GLY A 287 -27.15 -30.63 -12.63
N LEU A 288 -26.80 -30.82 -13.91
CA LEU A 288 -27.39 -31.84 -14.78
C LEU A 288 -27.12 -33.26 -14.26
N VAL A 289 -25.87 -33.59 -13.91
CA VAL A 289 -25.52 -34.91 -13.36
C VAL A 289 -26.28 -35.19 -12.07
N THR A 290 -26.30 -34.24 -11.13
CA THR A 290 -27.05 -34.37 -9.86
C THR A 290 -28.54 -34.51 -10.12
N THR A 291 -29.12 -33.73 -11.04
CA THR A 291 -30.55 -33.80 -11.36
C THR A 291 -30.93 -35.14 -11.99
N LEU A 292 -30.12 -35.66 -12.91
CA LEU A 292 -30.35 -36.97 -13.54
C LEU A 292 -30.31 -38.11 -12.53
N ILE A 293 -29.41 -38.04 -11.55
CA ILE A 293 -29.30 -39.08 -10.51
C ILE A 293 -30.43 -38.97 -9.52
N THR A 294 -30.80 -37.77 -9.09
CA THR A 294 -32.00 -37.55 -8.28
C THR A 294 -33.25 -38.06 -9.00
N ALA A 295 -33.40 -37.78 -10.29
CA ALA A 295 -34.51 -38.30 -11.10
C ALA A 295 -34.47 -39.84 -11.17
N SER A 296 -33.30 -40.44 -11.33
CA SER A 296 -33.14 -41.91 -11.37
C SER A 296 -33.54 -42.56 -10.04
N VAL A 297 -33.12 -41.97 -8.91
CA VAL A 297 -33.49 -42.43 -7.57
C VAL A 297 -34.99 -42.27 -7.33
N LEU A 298 -35.58 -41.16 -7.76
CA LEU A 298 -37.03 -40.94 -7.69
C LEU A 298 -37.82 -41.94 -8.54
N LEU A 299 -37.37 -42.23 -9.75
CA LEU A 299 -38.02 -43.19 -10.65
C LEU A 299 -37.96 -44.61 -10.07
N VAL A 300 -36.78 -45.09 -9.68
CA VAL A 300 -36.60 -46.44 -9.14
C VAL A 300 -37.28 -46.57 -7.77
N GLY A 301 -37.05 -45.62 -6.87
CA GLY A 301 -37.66 -45.63 -5.54
C GLY A 301 -39.18 -45.47 -5.59
N GLY A 302 -39.70 -44.60 -6.46
CA GLY A 302 -41.13 -44.43 -6.68
C GLY A 302 -41.79 -45.67 -7.26
N PHE A 303 -41.14 -46.36 -8.22
CA PHE A 303 -41.62 -47.63 -8.75
C PHE A 303 -41.69 -48.72 -7.67
N VAL A 304 -40.67 -48.83 -6.81
CA VAL A 304 -40.66 -49.77 -5.66
C VAL A 304 -41.81 -49.49 -4.69
N ILE A 305 -42.04 -48.21 -4.35
CA ILE A 305 -43.10 -47.80 -3.42
C ILE A 305 -44.49 -48.06 -4.02
N LEU A 306 -44.74 -47.60 -5.26
CA LEU A 306 -46.06 -47.69 -5.90
C LEU A 306 -46.43 -49.12 -6.31
N GLY A 307 -45.45 -49.89 -6.79
CA GLY A 307 -45.65 -51.29 -7.16
C GLY A 307 -45.73 -52.23 -5.97
N ASN A 308 -45.35 -51.77 -4.78
CA ASN A 308 -45.17 -52.60 -3.57
C ASN A 308 -44.29 -53.84 -3.86
N VAL A 309 -43.32 -53.69 -4.78
CA VAL A 309 -42.42 -54.76 -5.25
C VAL A 309 -41.08 -54.61 -4.56
N THR A 310 -40.49 -55.71 -4.11
CA THR A 310 -39.11 -55.72 -3.63
C THR A 310 -38.14 -55.91 -4.80
N ILE A 311 -37.14 -55.03 -4.91
CA ILE A 311 -36.06 -55.17 -5.88
C ILE A 311 -34.82 -55.64 -5.13
N LEU A 312 -34.27 -56.80 -5.52
CA LEU A 312 -33.11 -57.44 -4.86
C LEU A 312 -33.32 -57.69 -3.35
N GLY A 313 -34.58 -57.86 -2.91
CA GLY A 313 -34.93 -58.08 -1.50
C GLY A 313 -35.01 -56.82 -0.64
N PHE A 314 -34.87 -55.63 -1.24
CA PHE A 314 -34.96 -54.35 -0.53
C PHE A 314 -36.31 -53.66 -0.75
N THR A 315 -36.92 -53.17 0.33
CA THR A 315 -38.06 -52.25 0.30
C THR A 315 -37.57 -50.79 0.38
N VAL A 316 -38.37 -49.86 -0.12
CA VAL A 316 -38.09 -48.41 -0.04
C VAL A 316 -39.30 -47.74 0.60
N SER A 317 -39.07 -46.86 1.56
CA SER A 317 -40.11 -46.01 2.16
C SER A 317 -40.07 -44.58 1.59
N VAL A 318 -41.14 -43.83 1.79
CA VAL A 318 -41.22 -42.41 1.37
C VAL A 318 -40.21 -41.56 2.11
N GLY A 319 -40.00 -41.82 3.41
CA GLY A 319 -38.99 -41.16 4.22
C GLY A 319 -37.58 -41.43 3.70
N VAL A 320 -37.25 -42.68 3.37
CA VAL A 320 -35.96 -43.04 2.74
C VAL A 320 -35.77 -42.30 1.42
N LEU A 321 -36.80 -42.23 0.56
CA LEU A 321 -36.70 -41.51 -0.71
C LEU A 321 -36.43 -40.02 -0.50
N SER A 322 -37.10 -39.38 0.46
CA SER A 322 -36.86 -37.99 0.86
C SER A 322 -35.43 -37.78 1.38
N ALA A 323 -34.94 -38.69 2.23
CA ALA A 323 -33.58 -38.66 2.77
C ALA A 323 -32.54 -38.69 1.64
N TYR A 324 -32.75 -39.53 0.63
CA TYR A 324 -31.86 -39.67 -0.50
C TYR A 324 -31.72 -38.38 -1.33
N ILE A 325 -32.82 -37.65 -1.54
CA ILE A 325 -32.79 -36.34 -2.23
C ILE A 325 -31.90 -35.37 -1.45
N ALA A 326 -32.08 -35.29 -0.13
CA ALA A 326 -31.29 -34.40 0.72
C ALA A 326 -29.81 -34.82 0.80
N ILE A 327 -29.53 -36.12 0.90
CA ILE A 327 -28.18 -36.67 0.95
C ILE A 327 -27.43 -36.42 -0.37
N LEU A 328 -28.08 -36.60 -1.53
CA LEU A 328 -27.50 -36.29 -2.84
C LEU A 328 -27.13 -34.80 -2.96
N ALA A 329 -27.98 -33.90 -2.45
CA ALA A 329 -27.67 -32.48 -2.42
C ALA A 329 -26.48 -32.15 -1.50
N GLN A 330 -26.40 -32.80 -0.33
CA GLN A 330 -25.29 -32.61 0.61
C GLN A 330 -23.96 -33.14 0.06
N PHE A 331 -23.98 -34.23 -0.71
CA PHE A 331 -22.80 -34.91 -1.23
C PHE A 331 -21.91 -34.00 -2.08
N PHE A 332 -22.51 -33.06 -2.82
CA PHE A 332 -21.78 -32.21 -3.76
C PHE A 332 -20.89 -31.16 -3.08
N ARG A 333 -21.35 -30.59 -1.96
CA ARG A 333 -20.71 -29.46 -1.28
C ARG A 333 -19.25 -29.75 -0.86
N PRO A 334 -18.92 -30.88 -0.21
CA PRO A 334 -17.55 -31.21 0.14
C PRO A 334 -16.57 -31.23 -1.04
N PHE A 335 -16.99 -31.70 -2.22
CA PHE A 335 -16.13 -31.74 -3.40
C PHE A 335 -15.79 -30.33 -3.89
N MET A 336 -16.75 -29.41 -3.90
CA MET A 336 -16.50 -28.01 -4.26
C MET A 336 -15.49 -27.36 -3.32
N ASN A 337 -15.63 -27.60 -2.01
CA ASN A 337 -14.71 -27.09 -1.02
C ASN A 337 -13.29 -27.66 -1.24
N LEU A 338 -13.18 -28.97 -1.48
CA LEU A 338 -11.89 -29.61 -1.77
C LEU A 338 -11.24 -29.08 -3.06
N MET A 339 -12.04 -28.70 -4.06
CA MET A 339 -11.55 -28.05 -5.28
C MET A 339 -11.02 -26.64 -5.02
N ALA A 340 -11.72 -25.83 -4.22
CA ALA A 340 -11.29 -24.47 -3.86
C ALA A 340 -9.96 -24.47 -3.07
N ILE A 341 -9.75 -25.48 -2.23
CA ILE A 341 -8.56 -25.63 -1.38
C ILE A 341 -7.27 -25.79 -2.18
N GLN A 342 -7.31 -26.31 -3.41
CA GLN A 342 -6.10 -26.51 -4.20
C GLN A 342 -5.33 -25.20 -4.40
N GLN A 343 -6.04 -24.10 -4.70
CA GLN A 343 -5.42 -22.78 -4.86
C GLN A 343 -4.74 -22.33 -3.57
N ILE A 344 -5.40 -22.52 -2.43
CA ILE A 344 -4.90 -22.11 -1.12
C ILE A 344 -3.62 -22.89 -0.77
N ILE A 345 -3.60 -24.21 -1.04
CA ILE A 345 -2.39 -25.01 -0.83
C ILE A 345 -1.25 -24.53 -1.73
N GLU A 346 -1.51 -24.23 -3.01
CA GLU A 346 -0.48 -23.72 -3.93
C GLU A 346 0.08 -22.36 -3.47
N SER A 347 -0.78 -21.43 -3.05
CA SER A 347 -0.35 -20.14 -2.51
C SER A 347 0.44 -20.30 -1.21
N ALA A 348 0.00 -21.16 -0.30
CA ALA A 348 0.68 -21.41 0.96
C ALA A 348 2.03 -22.11 0.79
N LEU A 349 2.18 -22.97 -0.23
CA LEU A 349 3.47 -23.56 -0.59
C LEU A 349 4.46 -22.48 -1.02
N ALA A 350 4.05 -21.58 -1.90
CA ALA A 350 4.89 -20.45 -2.34
C ALA A 350 5.23 -19.51 -1.19
N ALA A 351 4.26 -19.17 -0.34
CA ALA A 351 4.48 -18.34 0.84
C ALA A 351 5.43 -19.01 1.85
N THR A 352 5.27 -20.32 2.07
CA THR A 352 6.17 -21.08 2.95
C THR A 352 7.58 -21.05 2.40
N ASP A 353 7.78 -21.25 1.09
CA ASP A 353 9.10 -21.25 0.49
C ASP A 353 9.85 -19.93 0.75
N ARG A 354 9.18 -18.79 0.57
CA ARG A 354 9.77 -17.46 0.83
C ARG A 354 10.04 -17.22 2.32
N ILE A 355 9.05 -17.49 3.18
CA ILE A 355 9.19 -17.34 4.64
C ILE A 355 10.28 -18.24 5.19
N TYR A 356 10.29 -19.51 4.76
CA TYR A 356 11.24 -20.51 5.18
C TYR A 356 12.66 -20.18 4.74
N SER A 357 12.83 -19.73 3.49
CA SER A 357 14.13 -19.29 2.98
C SER A 357 14.69 -18.13 3.80
N LEU A 358 13.87 -17.12 4.11
CA LEU A 358 14.28 -15.98 4.94
C LEU A 358 14.65 -16.40 6.37
N LEU A 359 13.87 -17.30 6.98
CA LEU A 359 14.15 -17.81 8.33
C LEU A 359 15.43 -18.66 8.37
N LEU A 360 15.78 -19.34 7.27
CA LEU A 360 17.01 -20.13 7.14
C LEU A 360 18.23 -19.35 6.65
N GLU A 361 18.03 -18.13 6.16
CA GLU A 361 19.13 -17.28 5.70
C GLU A 361 20.15 -17.11 6.82
N GLN A 362 21.44 -17.30 6.53
CA GLN A 362 22.47 -17.23 7.55
C GLN A 362 22.75 -15.76 7.91
N VAL A 363 22.91 -15.47 9.20
CA VAL A 363 23.32 -14.13 9.64
C VAL A 363 24.80 -13.96 9.25
N GLU A 364 25.09 -13.05 8.32
CA GLU A 364 26.46 -12.87 7.79
C GLU A 364 27.46 -12.33 8.81
N ILE A 365 26.99 -11.51 9.76
CA ILE A 365 27.83 -10.89 10.79
C ILE A 365 27.32 -11.34 12.16
N PRO A 366 27.57 -12.61 12.54
CA PRO A 366 27.09 -13.10 13.81
C PRO A 366 28.02 -12.68 14.95
N ASP A 367 27.47 -12.60 16.17
CA ASP A 367 28.27 -12.44 17.36
C ASP A 367 29.17 -13.69 17.58
N PRO A 368 30.44 -13.51 17.97
CA PRO A 368 31.30 -14.63 18.35
C PRO A 368 30.74 -15.34 19.60
N GLU A 369 30.90 -16.67 19.69
CA GLU A 369 30.43 -17.46 20.84
C GLU A 369 31.01 -17.00 22.18
N HIS A 370 32.24 -16.47 22.16
CA HIS A 370 32.95 -15.89 23.28
C HIS A 370 33.37 -14.46 22.94
N PRO A 371 32.48 -13.47 23.09
CA PRO A 371 32.84 -12.08 22.81
C PRO A 371 33.83 -11.59 23.86
N GLU A 372 34.94 -11.03 23.40
CA GLU A 372 35.87 -10.31 24.27
C GLU A 372 35.24 -8.97 24.67
N SER A 373 35.31 -8.63 25.96
CA SER A 373 34.85 -7.34 26.46
C SER A 373 36.04 -6.41 26.56
N TYR A 374 35.93 -5.22 26.00
CA TYR A 374 36.92 -4.18 26.22
C TYR A 374 36.86 -3.65 27.66
N SER A 375 38.01 -3.45 28.29
CA SER A 375 38.17 -2.74 29.57
C SER A 375 39.22 -1.64 29.38
N ASP A 376 38.91 -0.40 29.76
CA ASP A 376 39.76 0.80 29.61
C ASP A 376 40.15 1.17 28.16
N VAL A 377 39.15 1.42 27.31
CA VAL A 377 39.35 1.84 25.90
C VAL A 377 39.92 3.25 25.82
N GLN A 378 41.13 3.39 25.27
CA GLN A 378 41.79 4.68 24.98
C GLN A 378 41.32 5.32 23.67
N GLY A 379 40.72 4.54 22.76
CA GLY A 379 40.17 5.03 21.48
C GLY A 379 41.15 5.07 20.31
N GLU A 380 42.30 4.39 20.40
CA GLU A 380 43.23 4.21 19.28
C GLU A 380 42.60 3.31 18.20
N ILE A 381 42.62 3.76 16.94
CA ILE A 381 42.03 3.06 15.78
C ILE A 381 43.12 2.90 14.71
N GLU A 382 43.24 1.72 14.11
CA GLU A 382 44.24 1.43 13.08
C GLU A 382 43.60 0.57 11.96
N PHE A 383 43.74 1.00 10.70
CA PHE A 383 43.30 0.24 9.52
C PHE A 383 44.54 -0.39 8.88
N LYS A 384 44.69 -1.73 8.96
CA LYS A 384 45.82 -2.47 8.38
C LYS A 384 45.40 -3.20 7.12
N GLU A 385 45.87 -2.75 5.96
CA GLU A 385 45.72 -3.41 4.65
C GLU A 385 44.26 -3.80 4.32
N VAL A 386 43.28 -3.00 4.76
CA VAL A 386 41.86 -3.32 4.59
C VAL A 386 41.40 -3.01 3.17
N SER A 387 40.94 -4.04 2.46
CA SER A 387 40.27 -3.93 1.16
C SER A 387 38.80 -4.34 1.28
N PHE A 388 37.87 -3.53 0.77
CA PHE A 388 36.43 -3.80 0.82
C PHE A 388 35.76 -3.43 -0.51
N GLY A 389 34.83 -4.26 -0.96
CA GLY A 389 34.00 -4.01 -2.13
C GLY A 389 32.58 -4.50 -1.90
N TYR A 390 31.59 -3.74 -2.36
CA TYR A 390 30.21 -4.21 -2.39
C TYR A 390 30.09 -5.28 -3.47
N ILE A 391 29.70 -6.50 -3.09
CA ILE A 391 29.40 -7.57 -4.05
C ILE A 391 28.08 -7.21 -4.72
N PHE A 392 28.16 -6.48 -5.83
CA PHE A 392 27.08 -6.49 -6.81
C PHE A 392 27.18 -7.85 -7.51
N GLU A 393 26.21 -8.73 -7.33
CA GLU A 393 26.11 -9.95 -8.14
C GLU A 393 25.96 -9.56 -9.62
N ASN A 394 27.09 -9.42 -10.29
CA ASN A 394 27.27 -9.75 -11.69
C ASN A 394 28.59 -10.51 -11.74
N GLY A 395 28.51 -11.79 -12.08
CA GLY A 395 29.56 -12.78 -11.87
C GLY A 395 30.97 -12.31 -12.27
N GLY A 396 31.91 -12.53 -11.34
CA GLY A 396 33.35 -12.69 -11.54
C GLY A 396 34.09 -11.52 -12.19
N ALA A 397 34.79 -10.72 -11.39
CA ALA A 397 35.88 -9.90 -11.91
C ALA A 397 37.05 -9.87 -10.91
N GLU A 398 38.23 -10.15 -11.46
CA GLU A 398 39.56 -10.14 -10.85
C GLU A 398 40.00 -8.74 -10.41
N GLU A 399 40.92 -8.74 -9.45
CA GLU A 399 41.51 -7.59 -8.77
C GLU A 399 42.24 -6.61 -9.71
N SER A 400 42.02 -5.30 -9.53
CA SER A 400 42.98 -4.28 -9.97
C SER A 400 43.33 -3.36 -8.80
N LYS A 401 44.64 -3.27 -8.50
CA LYS A 401 45.25 -2.46 -7.44
C LYS A 401 45.58 -1.04 -7.91
N SER A 402 45.35 -0.05 -7.04
CA SER A 402 46.07 1.24 -6.87
C SER A 402 45.13 2.23 -6.15
N GLU A 403 45.47 3.11 -5.23
CA GLU A 403 46.69 3.59 -4.54
C GLU A 403 46.15 4.44 -3.35
N GLU A 404 46.88 4.51 -2.24
CA GLU A 404 46.44 5.14 -0.99
C GLU A 404 46.65 6.67 -0.93
N VAL A 405 45.69 7.40 -0.36
CA VAL A 405 45.89 8.71 0.29
C VAL A 405 45.15 8.68 1.64
N PRO A 406 45.83 8.93 2.78
CA PRO A 406 45.20 8.88 4.10
C PRO A 406 44.77 10.26 4.57
N THR A 407 43.66 10.33 5.32
CA THR A 407 43.44 11.39 6.33
C THR A 407 42.49 10.89 7.44
N PRO A 408 42.53 11.51 8.63
CA PRO A 408 42.47 10.82 9.92
C PRO A 408 41.13 10.96 10.65
N GLN A 409 41.06 10.22 11.75
CA GLN A 409 39.93 9.97 12.64
C GLN A 409 39.39 11.17 13.42
N MET A 410 38.10 11.12 13.74
CA MET A 410 37.52 11.66 14.99
C MET A 410 36.20 10.95 15.35
N ASN A 411 35.83 10.93 16.63
CA ASN A 411 34.80 10.10 17.29
C ASN A 411 33.43 10.05 16.60
N MET A 412 32.69 8.93 16.68
CA MET A 412 31.39 8.73 16.00
C MET A 412 30.27 9.73 16.39
N MET A 413 30.28 10.24 17.64
CA MET A 413 29.40 11.33 18.08
C MET A 413 29.88 12.70 17.57
N GLU A 414 31.20 12.89 17.44
CA GLU A 414 31.78 14.01 16.68
C GLU A 414 31.55 13.87 15.18
N GLN A 415 31.48 12.66 14.60
CA GLN A 415 31.18 12.42 13.19
C GLN A 415 29.70 12.71 12.89
N MET A 416 28.78 12.30 13.76
CA MET A 416 27.37 12.72 13.63
C MET A 416 27.19 14.23 13.81
N MET A 417 27.96 14.87 14.69
CA MET A 417 27.96 16.34 14.84
C MET A 417 28.73 17.07 13.72
N GLN A 418 29.77 16.48 13.13
CA GLN A 418 30.56 17.02 12.02
C GLN A 418 29.84 16.87 10.68
N GLN A 419 29.07 15.79 10.47
CA GLN A 419 28.25 15.58 9.27
C GLN A 419 27.10 16.57 9.16
N ASN A 420 26.70 17.22 10.27
CA ASN A 420 25.71 18.30 10.26
C ASN A 420 26.25 19.55 11.01
N PRO A 421 27.00 20.43 10.32
CA PRO A 421 27.60 21.65 10.89
C PRO A 421 26.62 22.57 11.62
N MET A 422 25.34 22.50 11.23
CA MET A 422 24.24 23.26 11.83
C MET A 422 23.89 22.74 13.23
N MET A 423 23.86 21.41 13.41
CA MET A 423 23.64 20.74 14.71
C MET A 423 24.77 21.01 15.69
N LYS A 424 26.03 20.97 15.23
CA LYS A 424 27.19 21.32 16.07
C LYS A 424 27.16 22.76 16.53
N ARG A 425 26.96 23.71 15.61
CA ARG A 425 26.84 25.15 15.94
C ARG A 425 25.73 25.43 16.93
N ALA A 426 24.60 24.75 16.81
CA ALA A 426 23.51 24.93 17.74
C ALA A 426 23.76 24.31 19.12
N PHE A 427 24.46 23.18 19.19
CA PHE A 427 24.82 22.59 20.49
C PHE A 427 25.87 23.41 21.23
N ASP A 428 26.86 23.94 20.51
CA ASP A 428 27.85 24.88 21.04
C ASP A 428 27.18 26.20 21.45
N ALA A 429 26.17 26.66 20.69
CA ALA A 429 25.35 27.80 21.08
C ALA A 429 24.56 27.51 22.37
N ILE A 430 23.92 26.34 22.50
CA ILE A 430 23.16 25.95 23.70
C ILE A 430 24.05 25.90 24.95
N LYS A 431 25.30 25.46 24.82
CA LYS A 431 26.30 25.49 25.90
C LYS A 431 26.71 26.90 26.30
N ALA A 432 26.61 27.88 25.40
CA ALA A 432 26.91 29.28 25.66
C ALA A 432 25.74 30.03 26.34
N PHE A 433 24.61 29.38 26.57
CA PHE A 433 23.46 30.03 27.23
C PHE A 433 23.74 30.24 28.72
N PRO A 434 23.28 31.37 29.31
CA PRO A 434 23.37 31.57 30.74
C PRO A 434 22.62 30.47 31.51
N GLU A 435 23.16 30.03 32.65
CA GLU A 435 22.36 29.25 33.60
C GLU A 435 21.17 30.09 34.09
N PRO A 436 19.94 29.55 34.19
CA PRO A 436 19.55 28.13 34.15
C PRO A 436 19.11 27.57 32.78
N TYR A 437 19.23 28.32 31.68
CA TYR A 437 18.73 27.94 30.34
C TYR A 437 19.55 26.81 29.70
N SER A 438 20.88 26.88 29.84
CA SER A 438 21.83 25.88 29.34
C SER A 438 21.50 24.48 29.89
N SER A 439 21.40 24.36 31.21
CA SER A 439 21.16 23.10 31.89
C SER A 439 19.74 22.56 31.65
N PHE A 440 18.74 23.45 31.59
CA PHE A 440 17.36 23.06 31.30
C PHE A 440 17.21 22.46 29.89
N ILE A 441 17.79 23.10 28.87
CA ILE A 441 17.71 22.61 27.49
C ILE A 441 18.54 21.35 27.31
N GLN A 442 19.76 21.28 27.84
CA GLN A 442 20.59 20.06 27.74
C GLN A 442 19.93 18.85 28.38
N LYS A 443 19.34 19.01 29.58
CA LYS A 443 18.71 17.92 30.32
C LYS A 443 17.42 17.43 29.68
N ASN A 444 16.71 18.30 28.97
CA ASN A 444 15.41 18.00 28.40
C ASN A 444 15.40 17.87 26.87
N MET A 445 16.52 18.10 26.17
CA MET A 445 16.62 18.15 24.70
C MET A 445 15.83 17.03 24.03
N MET A 446 16.04 15.77 24.43
CA MET A 446 15.36 14.60 23.85
C MET A 446 13.88 14.45 24.23
N LYS A 447 13.43 15.15 25.28
CA LYS A 447 12.03 15.19 25.73
C LYS A 447 11.24 16.35 25.11
N ILE A 448 11.93 17.34 24.53
CA ILE A 448 11.28 18.45 23.82
C ILE A 448 10.65 17.90 22.53
N PRO A 449 9.36 18.11 22.27
CA PRO A 449 8.71 17.74 21.01
C PRO A 449 9.44 18.27 19.76
N PRO A 450 9.49 17.52 18.64
CA PRO A 450 10.29 17.87 17.46
C PRO A 450 9.97 19.26 16.87
N ASN A 451 8.71 19.68 16.93
CA ASN A 451 8.25 20.99 16.47
C ASN A 451 8.76 22.14 17.35
N ILE A 452 8.87 21.93 18.67
CA ILE A 452 9.43 22.92 19.60
C ILE A 452 10.95 22.96 19.43
N GLN A 453 11.61 21.81 19.31
CA GLN A 453 13.05 21.75 19.02
C GLN A 453 13.38 22.54 17.76
N GLN A 454 12.65 22.30 16.66
CA GLN A 454 12.86 22.99 15.39
C GLN A 454 12.65 24.50 15.50
N LYS A 455 11.61 24.94 16.22
CA LYS A 455 11.31 26.37 16.41
C LYS A 455 12.36 27.07 17.29
N LEU A 456 12.74 26.44 18.40
CA LEU A 456 13.80 26.92 19.28
C LEU A 456 15.11 27.08 18.48
N PHE A 457 15.47 26.05 17.73
CA PHE A 457 16.70 26.00 16.94
C PHE A 457 16.72 27.07 15.84
N MET A 458 15.63 27.22 15.08
CA MET A 458 15.51 28.25 14.04
C MET A 458 15.54 29.66 14.61
N SER A 459 14.91 29.90 15.77
CA SER A 459 14.89 31.24 16.41
C SER A 459 16.21 31.59 17.10
N LEU A 460 16.98 30.59 17.53
CA LEU A 460 18.28 30.79 18.19
C LEU A 460 19.43 30.97 17.19
N MET A 461 19.32 30.39 15.99
CA MET A 461 20.29 30.62 14.92
C MET A 461 20.32 32.09 14.50
N GLY A 462 21.45 32.76 14.76
CA GLY A 462 21.67 34.18 14.43
C GLY A 462 21.26 35.19 15.50
N SER A 463 20.81 34.73 16.67
CA SER A 463 20.51 35.60 17.82
C SER A 463 21.78 35.94 18.61
N LYS A 464 21.90 37.18 19.12
CA LYS A 464 22.99 37.56 20.02
C LYS A 464 22.82 36.85 21.38
N PRO A 465 23.89 36.42 22.06
CA PRO A 465 23.82 35.71 23.35
C PRO A 465 22.96 36.41 24.41
N GLU A 466 22.90 37.73 24.39
CA GLU A 466 22.13 38.59 25.31
C GLU A 466 20.60 38.51 25.10
N GLU A 467 20.15 38.23 23.87
CA GLU A 467 18.72 38.19 23.50
C GLU A 467 18.12 36.77 23.62
N ILE A 468 18.98 35.77 23.83
CA ILE A 468 18.60 34.37 23.85
C ILE A 468 17.66 34.01 25.02
N PRO A 469 17.88 34.47 26.26
CA PRO A 469 16.98 34.18 27.38
C PRO A 469 15.52 34.58 27.10
N GLN A 470 15.30 35.80 26.60
CA GLN A 470 13.95 36.29 26.26
C GLN A 470 13.30 35.48 25.14
N LYS A 471 14.05 35.10 24.11
CA LYS A 471 13.51 34.29 23.00
C LYS A 471 13.14 32.87 23.44
N ILE A 472 13.96 32.25 24.29
CA ILE A 472 13.66 30.92 24.84
C ILE A 472 12.39 31.01 25.68
N ASP A 473 12.30 32.00 26.56
CA ASP A 473 11.15 32.24 27.41
C ASP A 473 9.85 32.43 26.57
N ILE A 474 9.88 33.28 25.54
CA ILE A 474 8.71 33.49 24.66
C ILE A 474 8.27 32.20 23.96
N ILE A 475 9.22 31.43 23.45
CA ILE A 475 8.91 30.17 22.73
C ILE A 475 8.36 29.14 23.72
N LEU A 476 8.96 28.99 24.90
CA LEU A 476 8.48 28.04 25.89
C LEU A 476 7.11 28.42 26.45
N ALA A 477 6.83 29.72 26.62
CA ALA A 477 5.52 30.22 27.04
C ALA A 477 4.40 29.85 26.05
N GLU A 478 4.68 29.84 24.73
CA GLU A 478 3.73 29.39 23.69
C GLU A 478 3.30 27.92 23.88
N PHE A 479 4.14 27.12 24.55
CA PHE A 479 3.90 25.71 24.81
C PHE A 479 3.67 25.40 26.31
N HIS A 480 3.43 26.41 27.14
CA HIS A 480 3.20 26.29 28.59
C HIS A 480 4.36 25.68 29.39
N PHE A 481 5.60 25.95 28.98
CA PHE A 481 6.81 25.64 29.75
C PHE A 481 7.54 26.92 30.16
N ALA A 482 8.28 26.87 31.26
CA ALA A 482 9.16 27.95 31.72
C ALA A 482 10.48 27.38 32.21
N VAL A 483 11.57 28.12 32.05
CA VAL A 483 12.87 27.68 32.56
C VAL A 483 12.90 27.88 34.09
N PRO A 484 13.30 26.87 34.89
CA PRO A 484 13.32 26.99 36.35
C PRO A 484 14.14 28.19 36.82
N ASN A 485 13.71 28.86 37.90
CA ASN A 485 14.40 29.99 38.53
C ASN A 485 14.50 31.30 37.71
N THR A 486 13.81 31.42 36.57
CA THR A 486 13.71 32.68 35.80
C THR A 486 12.50 33.52 36.22
N GLU A 487 12.45 34.79 35.81
CA GLU A 487 11.29 35.66 36.10
C GLU A 487 9.99 35.10 35.52
N MET A 488 10.05 34.46 34.34
CA MET A 488 8.90 33.80 33.74
C MET A 488 8.35 32.68 34.64
N ALA A 489 9.22 31.82 35.19
CA ALA A 489 8.79 30.76 36.10
C ALA A 489 8.30 31.29 37.46
N LYS A 490 8.81 32.45 37.91
CA LYS A 490 8.38 33.09 39.17
C LYS A 490 7.04 33.81 39.04
N ASN A 491 6.79 34.45 37.89
CA ASN A 491 5.60 35.27 37.65
C ASN A 491 4.43 34.47 37.05
N HIS A 492 4.70 33.32 36.41
CA HIS A 492 3.69 32.46 35.77
C HIS A 492 3.76 31.02 36.31
N PRO A 493 3.30 30.78 37.56
CA PRO A 493 3.34 29.46 38.20
C PRO A 493 2.49 28.39 37.50
N GLU A 494 1.62 28.78 36.56
CA GLU A 494 0.88 27.89 35.67
C GLU A 494 1.75 27.20 34.61
N TYR A 495 2.95 27.71 34.33
CA TYR A 495 3.88 27.11 33.36
C TYR A 495 4.74 26.03 34.00
N LYS A 496 4.95 24.94 33.26
CA LYS A 496 5.72 23.81 33.76
C LYS A 496 7.21 24.04 33.62
N THR A 497 7.94 23.75 34.69
CA THR A 497 9.42 23.81 34.73
C THR A 497 10.10 22.50 34.33
N SER A 498 9.36 21.58 33.71
CA SER A 498 9.81 20.29 33.18
C SER A 498 8.93 19.88 32.00
N PHE A 499 9.51 19.23 31.00
CA PHE A 499 8.80 18.67 29.84
C PHE A 499 8.08 17.34 30.13
N ASP A 500 8.14 16.84 31.36
CA ASP A 500 7.47 15.60 31.74
C ASP A 500 5.93 15.77 31.80
N LYS A 501 5.21 14.73 31.34
CA LYS A 501 3.75 14.67 31.45
C LYS A 501 3.34 14.71 32.94
N PRO A 502 2.23 15.37 33.29
CA PRO A 502 1.87 15.54 34.70
C PRO A 502 1.53 14.17 35.32
N GLU A 503 2.16 13.87 36.46
CA GLU A 503 1.56 12.97 37.44
C GLU A 503 0.21 13.56 37.89
N LYS A 504 -0.80 12.71 37.95
CA LYS A 504 -2.16 13.08 38.34
C LYS A 504 -2.19 13.36 39.85
N ASP A 505 -2.25 14.63 40.23
CA ASP A 505 -2.61 15.03 41.58
C ASP A 505 -4.15 14.99 41.73
N PRO A 506 -4.71 14.29 42.74
CA PRO A 506 -6.14 14.10 42.87
C PRO A 506 -6.76 15.22 43.70
N GLY A 507 -7.23 16.28 43.03
CA GLY A 507 -8.29 17.11 43.59
C GLY A 507 -8.08 18.61 43.52
N VAL A 508 -8.18 19.20 42.32
CA VAL A 508 -8.71 20.56 42.18
C VAL A 508 -9.58 20.60 40.91
N ARG A 509 -10.86 20.93 41.07
CA ARG A 509 -11.81 21.17 39.98
C ARG A 509 -11.53 22.54 39.37
N THR A 510 -10.92 22.60 38.19
CA THR A 510 -10.96 23.75 37.29
C THR A 510 -11.43 23.28 35.91
N GLN A 511 -12.25 24.12 35.29
CA GLN A 511 -13.03 23.82 34.08
C GLN A 511 -12.14 23.28 32.95
N THR A 512 -12.58 22.20 32.32
CA THR A 512 -11.83 21.41 31.35
C THR A 512 -11.34 22.22 30.12
N PRO A 513 -10.08 22.05 29.67
CA PRO A 513 -9.51 22.66 28.45
C PRO A 513 -10.22 22.27 27.13
N GLN A 514 -11.14 21.31 27.20
CA GLN A 514 -11.80 20.73 26.03
C GLN A 514 -12.86 21.66 25.43
N LEU A 515 -13.49 22.54 26.23
CA LEU A 515 -14.47 23.50 25.69
C LEU A 515 -13.80 24.64 24.92
N SER A 516 -12.62 25.10 25.36
CA SER A 516 -11.88 26.18 24.70
C SER A 516 -11.19 25.71 23.43
N MET A 517 -10.72 24.46 23.38
CA MET A 517 -10.17 23.85 22.16
C MET A 517 -11.26 23.63 21.12
N MET A 518 -12.46 23.21 21.53
CA MET A 518 -13.62 23.07 20.63
C MET A 518 -14.09 24.43 20.11
N GLN A 519 -14.11 25.48 20.94
CA GLN A 519 -14.40 26.85 20.49
C GLN A 519 -13.35 27.40 19.52
N LYS A 520 -12.06 27.12 19.73
CA LYS A 520 -10.99 27.48 18.78
C LYS A 520 -11.08 26.70 17.46
N MET A 521 -11.40 25.40 17.50
CA MET A 521 -11.65 24.59 16.29
C MET A 521 -12.91 25.03 15.54
N MET A 522 -13.97 25.45 16.25
CA MET A 522 -15.22 25.96 15.65
C MET A 522 -15.04 27.33 14.97
N GLN A 523 -14.07 28.15 15.40
CA GLN A 523 -13.75 29.41 14.73
C GLN A 523 -12.96 29.22 13.43
N GLN A 524 -12.18 28.15 13.31
CA GLN A 524 -11.30 27.91 12.15
C GLN A 524 -11.90 27.01 11.07
N ASN A 525 -12.99 26.29 11.36
CA ASN A 525 -13.63 25.36 10.42
C ASN A 525 -15.14 25.62 10.27
N PRO A 526 -15.58 26.28 9.17
CA PRO A 526 -16.99 26.60 8.91
C PRO A 526 -17.91 25.37 8.85
N MET A 527 -17.37 24.21 8.47
CA MET A 527 -18.11 22.95 8.38
C MET A 527 -18.41 22.38 9.77
N MET A 528 -17.45 22.44 10.69
CA MET A 528 -17.64 22.06 12.11
C MET A 528 -18.63 22.99 12.82
N LYS A 529 -18.62 24.29 12.48
CA LYS A 529 -19.60 25.25 13.00
C LYS A 529 -21.02 24.91 12.52
N ARG A 530 -21.21 24.64 11.23
CA ARG A 530 -22.50 24.17 10.68
C ARG A 530 -22.95 22.84 11.28
N ALA A 531 -22.02 21.92 11.54
CA ALA A 531 -22.30 20.65 12.23
C ALA A 531 -22.84 20.88 13.64
N PHE A 532 -22.19 21.77 14.39
CA PHE A 532 -22.57 22.10 15.76
C PHE A 532 -23.90 22.86 15.84
N ASP A 533 -24.13 23.80 14.91
CA ASP A 533 -25.39 24.54 14.80
C ASP A 533 -26.55 23.60 14.40
N ALA A 534 -26.29 22.62 13.50
CA ALA A 534 -27.26 21.58 13.16
C ALA A 534 -27.57 20.65 14.35
N MET A 535 -26.59 20.31 15.18
CA MET A 535 -26.79 19.50 16.39
C MET A 535 -27.64 20.20 17.45
N LYS A 536 -27.49 21.53 17.57
CA LYS A 536 -28.34 22.36 18.44
C LYS A 536 -29.77 22.52 17.92
N ALA A 537 -29.97 22.40 16.61
CA ALA A 537 -31.29 22.54 15.99
C ALA A 537 -32.19 21.31 16.19
N PHE A 538 -31.68 20.20 16.76
CA PHE A 538 -32.49 19.02 17.03
C PHE A 538 -33.38 19.18 18.28
N PRO A 539 -34.61 18.64 18.26
CA PRO A 539 -35.46 18.63 19.44
C PRO A 539 -34.85 17.77 20.56
N GLU A 540 -35.07 18.16 21.81
CA GLU A 540 -34.74 17.33 22.98
C GLU A 540 -35.52 16.00 22.90
N PRO A 541 -34.92 14.84 23.26
CA PRO A 541 -33.64 14.64 23.94
C PRO A 541 -32.38 14.51 23.04
N TYR A 542 -32.53 14.62 21.71
CA TYR A 542 -31.47 14.29 20.74
C TYR A 542 -30.33 15.31 20.71
N SER A 543 -30.64 16.61 20.77
CA SER A 543 -29.62 17.67 20.80
C SER A 543 -28.74 17.56 22.04
N SER A 544 -29.33 17.40 23.23
CA SER A 544 -28.58 17.17 24.46
C SER A 544 -27.74 15.89 24.43
N PHE A 545 -28.29 14.78 23.91
CA PHE A 545 -27.54 13.54 23.80
C PHE A 545 -26.32 13.68 22.87
N MET A 546 -26.51 14.26 21.70
CA MET A 546 -25.44 14.47 20.72
C MET A 546 -24.37 15.42 21.28
N LEU A 547 -24.76 16.57 21.83
CA LEU A 547 -23.81 17.54 22.39
C LEU A 547 -23.02 16.99 23.58
N LYS A 548 -23.63 16.11 24.39
CA LYS A 548 -23.00 15.53 25.59
C LYS A 548 -22.11 14.33 25.30
N ASN A 549 -22.44 13.55 24.27
CA ASN A 549 -21.79 12.25 24.00
C ASN A 549 -21.01 12.19 22.68
N MET A 550 -21.05 13.19 21.81
CA MET A 550 -20.41 13.11 20.48
C MET A 550 -18.93 12.73 20.54
N MET A 551 -18.15 13.28 21.48
CA MET A 551 -16.73 12.91 21.63
C MET A 551 -16.50 11.51 22.23
N LYS A 552 -17.52 10.90 22.83
CA LYS A 552 -17.49 9.53 23.35
C LYS A 552 -17.96 8.51 22.31
N ILE A 553 -18.65 8.97 21.26
CA ILE A 553 -19.06 8.14 20.12
C ILE A 553 -17.80 7.87 19.25
N PRO A 554 -17.53 6.63 18.84
CA PRO A 554 -16.40 6.29 17.96
C PRO A 554 -16.36 7.10 16.65
N PRO A 555 -15.17 7.45 16.10
CA PRO A 555 -15.04 8.35 14.94
C PRO A 555 -15.79 7.90 13.68
N ASN A 556 -15.84 6.60 13.42
CA ASN A 556 -16.60 6.01 12.31
C ASN A 556 -18.12 6.19 12.47
N ILE A 557 -18.62 6.20 13.71
CA ILE A 557 -20.04 6.42 14.02
C ILE A 557 -20.34 7.93 14.00
N GLN A 558 -19.43 8.76 14.51
CA GLN A 558 -19.51 10.22 14.36
C GLN A 558 -19.61 10.59 12.88
N GLN A 559 -18.82 9.96 12.02
CA GLN A 559 -18.83 10.19 10.57
C GLN A 559 -20.13 9.70 9.92
N LYS A 560 -20.68 8.55 10.33
CA LYS A 560 -22.00 8.05 9.86
C LYS A 560 -23.15 8.95 10.30
N LEU A 561 -23.19 9.38 11.56
CA LEU A 561 -24.14 10.36 12.06
C LEU A 561 -24.00 11.65 11.25
N PHE A 562 -22.78 12.17 11.11
CA PHE A 562 -22.51 13.40 10.38
C PHE A 562 -22.96 13.34 8.91
N MET A 563 -22.65 12.25 8.20
CA MET A 563 -23.06 12.05 6.81
C MET A 563 -24.57 11.78 6.67
N GLY A 564 -25.18 11.04 7.59
CA GLY A 564 -26.62 10.75 7.57
C GLY A 564 -27.49 11.96 7.89
N LEU A 565 -26.94 12.94 8.60
CA LEU A 565 -27.62 14.18 9.01
C LEU A 565 -27.48 15.30 7.98
N MET A 566 -26.37 15.35 7.24
CA MET A 566 -26.16 16.31 6.16
C MET A 566 -27.14 16.06 5.00
N GLY A 567 -28.15 16.93 4.87
CA GLY A 567 -29.16 16.88 3.79
C GLY A 567 -30.48 16.21 4.16
N SER A 568 -30.66 15.78 5.41
CA SER A 568 -31.93 15.23 5.91
C SER A 568 -32.93 16.33 6.27
N LYS A 569 -34.22 16.15 5.96
CA LYS A 569 -35.28 17.06 6.43
C LYS A 569 -35.38 17.01 7.95
N PRO A 570 -35.62 18.14 8.65
CA PRO A 570 -35.64 18.20 10.12
C PRO A 570 -36.53 17.13 10.79
N ASP A 571 -37.64 16.78 10.16
CA ASP A 571 -38.63 15.82 10.69
C ASP A 571 -38.16 14.36 10.61
N ASP A 572 -37.28 14.01 9.65
CA ASP A 572 -36.79 12.65 9.42
C ASP A 572 -35.54 12.33 10.26
N VAL A 573 -34.93 13.36 10.84
CA VAL A 573 -33.65 13.26 11.55
C VAL A 573 -33.73 12.42 12.82
N PRO A 574 -34.72 12.57 13.72
CA PRO A 574 -34.81 11.77 14.94
C PRO A 574 -34.79 10.27 14.67
N GLN A 575 -35.55 9.82 13.67
CA GLN A 575 -35.63 8.41 13.31
C GLN A 575 -34.35 7.87 12.66
N LYS A 576 -33.64 8.71 11.89
CA LYS A 576 -32.31 8.34 11.36
C LYS A 576 -31.26 8.27 12.47
N ILE A 577 -31.29 9.18 13.44
CA ILE A 577 -30.39 9.14 14.60
C ILE A 577 -30.65 7.85 15.37
N ASP A 578 -31.92 7.53 15.66
CA ASP A 578 -32.27 6.28 16.32
C ASP A 578 -31.78 5.05 15.53
N ASN A 579 -32.06 4.96 14.22
CA ASN A 579 -31.60 3.82 13.41
C ASN A 579 -30.07 3.68 13.38
N ILE A 580 -29.34 4.79 13.28
CA ILE A 580 -27.86 4.76 13.29
C ILE A 580 -27.36 4.36 14.67
N LEU A 581 -27.92 4.91 15.74
CA LEU A 581 -27.50 4.57 17.11
C LEU A 581 -27.88 3.12 17.47
N ALA A 582 -29.00 2.59 16.95
CA ALA A 582 -29.44 1.19 17.08
C ALA A 582 -28.41 0.22 16.54
N GLU A 583 -27.88 0.51 15.34
CA GLU A 583 -26.84 -0.28 14.66
C GLU A 583 -25.59 -0.48 15.53
N PHE A 584 -25.37 0.42 16.49
CA PHE A 584 -24.21 0.43 17.38
C PHE A 584 -24.53 0.30 18.86
N HIS A 585 -25.75 -0.13 19.20
CA HIS A 585 -26.23 -0.33 20.57
C HIS A 585 -26.19 0.91 21.47
N PHE A 586 -26.41 2.10 20.91
CA PHE A 586 -26.63 3.32 21.66
C PHE A 586 -28.12 3.68 21.64
N ALA A 587 -28.67 4.14 22.76
CA ALA A 587 -30.03 4.67 22.80
C ALA A 587 -30.06 6.03 23.51
N VAL A 588 -30.94 6.91 23.02
CA VAL A 588 -31.20 8.21 23.62
C VAL A 588 -32.27 8.04 24.71
N PRO A 589 -32.05 8.52 25.95
CA PRO A 589 -33.03 8.40 27.02
C PRO A 589 -34.41 8.95 26.62
N ASN A 590 -35.49 8.25 26.97
CA ASN A 590 -36.90 8.60 26.68
C ASN A 590 -37.38 8.52 25.21
N THR A 591 -36.62 7.89 24.30
CA THR A 591 -37.04 7.59 22.91
C THR A 591 -37.81 6.27 22.78
N GLU A 592 -38.52 6.05 21.67
CA GLU A 592 -39.22 4.77 21.40
C GLU A 592 -38.27 3.57 21.43
N MET A 593 -37.06 3.73 20.92
CA MET A 593 -36.02 2.70 20.98
C MET A 593 -35.61 2.33 22.41
N ALA A 594 -35.38 3.34 23.27
CA ALA A 594 -35.08 3.10 24.68
C ALA A 594 -36.27 2.48 25.45
N LYS A 595 -37.50 2.81 25.05
CA LYS A 595 -38.74 2.25 25.64
C LYS A 595 -39.00 0.80 25.22
N ASN A 596 -38.70 0.45 23.97
CA ASN A 596 -38.99 -0.88 23.40
C ASN A 596 -37.88 -1.90 23.66
N HIS A 597 -36.66 -1.45 23.99
CA HIS A 597 -35.54 -2.32 24.27
C HIS A 597 -34.77 -1.87 25.54
N PRO A 598 -35.21 -2.31 26.74
CA PRO A 598 -34.64 -1.87 28.01
C PRO A 598 -33.16 -2.27 28.21
N GLU A 599 -32.65 -3.21 27.42
CA GLU A 599 -31.22 -3.57 27.38
C GLU A 599 -30.30 -2.48 26.80
N TYR A 600 -30.87 -1.43 26.18
CA TYR A 600 -30.11 -0.30 25.60
C TYR A 600 -30.05 0.94 26.52
N GLU A 601 -30.49 0.84 27.78
CA GLU A 601 -30.33 1.93 28.76
C GLU A 601 -28.85 2.30 28.93
N THR A 602 -28.45 3.40 28.28
CA THR A 602 -27.17 4.12 28.39
C THR A 602 -26.01 3.30 28.96
N SER A 603 -25.52 2.34 28.19
CA SER A 603 -24.31 1.56 28.51
C SER A 603 -23.05 2.43 28.32
N PHE A 604 -22.84 3.40 29.22
CA PHE A 604 -21.57 4.13 29.30
C PHE A 604 -20.78 3.83 30.58
N ASP A 605 -21.39 3.18 31.58
CA ASP A 605 -20.72 2.73 32.80
C ASP A 605 -20.81 1.22 32.99
N LYS A 606 -19.88 0.49 32.36
CA LYS A 606 -19.23 -0.74 32.87
C LYS A 606 -18.35 -1.33 31.76
N LYS A 607 -17.04 -1.22 32.00
CA LYS A 607 -15.87 -1.89 31.37
C LYS A 607 -15.95 -2.16 29.84
N PRO A 608 -14.94 -1.72 29.06
CA PRO A 608 -14.93 -1.95 27.62
C PRO A 608 -15.01 -3.45 27.33
N ILE A 609 -16.03 -3.85 26.57
CA ILE A 609 -16.02 -5.12 25.84
C ILE A 609 -14.80 -5.02 24.90
N LYS A 610 -13.75 -5.77 25.23
CA LYS A 610 -12.54 -5.88 24.40
C LYS A 610 -12.91 -6.57 23.10
N ALA A 611 -13.26 -5.79 22.07
CA ALA A 611 -13.03 -6.21 20.69
C ALA A 611 -11.50 -6.34 20.50
N PRO A 612 -11.00 -7.47 19.98
CA PRO A 612 -9.58 -7.69 19.78
C PRO A 612 -9.03 -6.69 18.76
N GLY A 613 -7.83 -6.17 19.06
CA GLY A 613 -7.23 -5.01 18.42
C GLY A 613 -7.14 -5.10 16.89
N ILE A 614 -7.87 -4.20 16.24
CA ILE A 614 -7.44 -3.64 14.97
C ILE A 614 -6.35 -2.66 15.33
N THR A 615 -5.09 -3.10 15.24
CA THR A 615 -3.96 -2.19 15.16
C THR A 615 -4.14 -1.36 13.91
N THR A 616 -4.38 -0.07 14.09
CA THR A 616 -4.17 0.95 13.07
C THR A 616 -2.70 0.91 12.65
N PRO A 617 -2.36 0.66 11.37
CA PRO A 617 -1.18 1.28 10.80
C PRO A 617 -1.56 2.74 10.50
N THR A 618 -1.02 3.66 11.28
CA THR A 618 -0.82 5.04 10.84
C THR A 618 0.14 5.04 9.65
N MET A 619 -0.17 5.88 8.67
CA MET A 619 0.52 6.13 7.39
C MET A 619 0.25 5.12 6.27
N GLU A 620 -0.80 5.41 5.51
CA GLU A 620 -0.84 5.19 4.05
C GLU A 620 -1.83 6.21 3.42
N GLU A 621 -1.52 7.50 3.61
CA GLU A 621 -2.11 8.62 2.82
C GLU A 621 -1.07 9.23 1.86
N SER A 622 0.15 8.69 1.82
CA SER A 622 1.26 9.22 1.00
C SER A 622 1.22 8.81 -0.48
N THR A 623 0.33 7.89 -0.88
CA THR A 623 0.16 7.51 -2.31
C THR A 623 -0.94 8.28 -3.04
N MET A 624 -1.77 9.08 -2.36
CA MET A 624 -2.80 9.90 -3.01
C MET A 624 -2.65 11.41 -2.85
N HIS A 625 -1.76 11.90 -1.98
CA HIS A 625 -1.43 13.33 -1.91
C HIS A 625 -0.57 13.83 -3.09
N GLY A 626 -0.07 12.93 -3.95
CA GLY A 626 0.65 13.29 -5.19
C GLY A 626 -0.25 13.69 -6.35
N MET A 627 -1.56 13.37 -6.30
CA MET A 627 -2.52 13.75 -7.34
C MET A 627 -3.16 15.10 -7.00
N SER A 628 -2.38 16.18 -7.15
CA SER A 628 -2.98 17.51 -7.22
C SER A 628 -3.88 17.59 -8.46
N ALA A 629 -5.10 18.10 -8.28
CA ALA A 629 -6.09 18.31 -9.35
C ALA A 629 -5.58 19.21 -10.50
N GLY A 630 -4.40 19.83 -10.36
CA GLY A 630 -3.76 20.61 -11.42
C GLY A 630 -3.20 19.79 -12.57
N GLY A 631 -2.84 18.51 -12.38
CA GLY A 631 -2.12 17.72 -13.39
C GLY A 631 -2.96 17.02 -14.46
N MET A 632 -4.30 17.07 -14.38
CA MET A 632 -5.20 16.29 -15.25
C MET A 632 -5.66 17.03 -16.53
N GLY A 633 -5.21 18.27 -16.76
CA GLY A 633 -5.63 19.08 -17.92
C GLY A 633 -5.17 18.60 -19.31
N GLY A 634 -4.50 17.44 -19.40
CA GLY A 634 -3.84 16.97 -20.62
C GLY A 634 -4.23 15.58 -21.12
N MET A 635 -5.17 14.86 -20.49
CA MET A 635 -5.60 13.54 -20.98
C MET A 635 -6.35 13.67 -22.31
N MET A 636 -6.04 12.81 -23.28
CA MET A 636 -6.84 12.62 -24.49
C MET A 636 -8.32 12.36 -24.11
N PRO A 637 -9.28 12.71 -24.97
CA PRO A 637 -10.68 12.38 -24.71
C PRO A 637 -10.80 10.87 -24.49
N MET A 638 -11.13 10.48 -23.25
CA MET A 638 -11.41 9.08 -22.95
C MET A 638 -12.63 8.63 -23.77
N ASN A 639 -12.64 7.36 -24.16
CA ASN A 639 -13.77 6.75 -24.86
C ASN A 639 -15.09 7.14 -24.15
N PRO A 640 -16.08 7.73 -24.85
CA PRO A 640 -17.38 8.08 -24.30
C PRO A 640 -18.05 6.95 -23.49
N GLU A 641 -17.82 5.69 -23.88
CA GLU A 641 -18.31 4.52 -23.14
C GLU A 641 -17.71 4.41 -21.73
N PHE A 642 -16.44 4.74 -21.57
CA PHE A 642 -15.75 4.70 -20.28
C PHE A 642 -16.24 5.81 -19.35
N ILE A 643 -16.44 7.02 -19.87
CA ILE A 643 -17.00 8.15 -19.12
C ILE A 643 -18.44 7.83 -18.68
N SER A 644 -19.25 7.22 -19.56
CA SER A 644 -20.61 6.76 -19.25
C SER A 644 -20.62 5.66 -18.18
N MET A 645 -19.70 4.69 -18.25
CA MET A 645 -19.53 3.67 -17.21
C MET A 645 -19.18 4.28 -15.84
N MET A 646 -18.27 5.27 -15.81
CA MET A 646 -17.94 5.99 -14.59
C MET A 646 -19.14 6.75 -14.04
N ALA A 647 -19.89 7.48 -14.87
CA ALA A 647 -21.10 8.18 -14.47
C ALA A 647 -22.15 7.23 -13.88
N LYS A 648 -22.36 6.06 -14.49
CA LYS A 648 -23.27 5.01 -14.01
C LYS A 648 -22.82 4.39 -12.69
N ASN A 649 -21.52 4.21 -12.49
CA ASN A 649 -20.98 3.74 -11.21
C ASN A 649 -21.14 4.80 -10.12
N LEU A 650 -20.88 6.07 -10.44
CA LEU A 650 -21.12 7.18 -9.53
C LEU A 650 -22.59 7.27 -9.12
N GLU A 651 -23.50 7.14 -10.08
CA GLU A 651 -24.94 7.11 -9.84
C GLU A 651 -25.31 6.04 -8.82
N LYS A 652 -24.87 4.79 -9.02
CA LYS A 652 -25.14 3.68 -8.09
C LYS A 652 -24.61 3.95 -6.68
N MET A 653 -23.45 4.59 -6.58
CA MET A 653 -22.83 4.92 -5.30
C MET A 653 -23.55 6.06 -4.59
N LEU A 654 -23.95 7.11 -5.31
CA LEU A 654 -24.67 8.27 -4.77
C LEU A 654 -26.14 7.95 -4.45
N SER A 655 -26.78 7.07 -5.23
CA SER A 655 -28.19 6.71 -5.05
C SER A 655 -28.43 5.72 -3.90
N GLY A 656 -27.41 5.40 -3.10
CA GLY A 656 -27.50 4.42 -2.01
C GLY A 656 -27.87 2.99 -2.45
N LYS A 657 -27.84 2.69 -3.76
CA LYS A 657 -28.06 1.34 -4.31
C LYS A 657 -26.80 0.47 -4.19
N SER A 658 -25.76 0.98 -3.53
CA SER A 658 -24.65 0.18 -3.00
C SER A 658 -25.03 -0.51 -1.68
N SER A 659 -26.26 -1.02 -1.59
CA SER A 659 -26.53 -2.11 -0.65
C SER A 659 -26.22 -3.42 -1.37
N VAL A 660 -25.39 -4.23 -0.71
CA VAL A 660 -25.12 -5.65 -1.01
C VAL A 660 -24.06 -5.94 -2.08
N MET A 661 -22.80 -5.83 -1.67
CA MET A 661 -21.93 -7.00 -1.77
C MET A 661 -21.20 -7.15 -0.43
N GLN A 662 -21.51 -8.24 0.27
CA GLN A 662 -21.11 -8.62 1.64
C GLN A 662 -21.90 -7.98 2.80
N SER A 663 -23.08 -8.52 3.09
CA SER A 663 -23.35 -9.18 4.37
C SER A 663 -24.72 -9.88 4.33
N GLY A 664 -24.74 -11.16 4.74
CA GLY A 664 -25.97 -11.91 5.09
C GLY A 664 -26.67 -12.66 3.96
N GLY A 665 -26.47 -13.98 3.88
CA GLY A 665 -27.34 -14.88 3.11
C GLY A 665 -26.63 -16.16 2.67
N GLY A 666 -26.86 -17.26 3.40
CA GLY A 666 -26.42 -18.59 3.00
C GLY A 666 -26.95 -18.96 1.62
N GLY A 667 -26.05 -19.03 0.66
CA GLY A 667 -26.31 -19.50 -0.69
C GLY A 667 -24.99 -20.01 -1.25
N MET A 668 -24.84 -21.33 -1.31
CA MET A 668 -23.74 -21.94 -2.04
C MET A 668 -23.88 -21.59 -3.52
N GLY A 669 -22.96 -20.79 -4.05
CA GLY A 669 -22.91 -20.48 -5.47
C GLY A 669 -22.02 -19.29 -5.75
N GLY A 670 -20.75 -19.55 -6.06
CA GLY A 670 -19.87 -18.53 -6.63
C GLY A 670 -18.70 -18.07 -5.74
N GLU A 671 -18.00 -18.98 -5.06
CA GLU A 671 -16.59 -18.73 -4.76
C GLU A 671 -15.79 -18.94 -6.05
N GLY A 672 -15.80 -17.92 -6.90
CA GLY A 672 -15.00 -17.83 -8.11
C GLY A 672 -14.10 -16.61 -8.02
N GLY A 673 -12.81 -16.84 -7.84
CA GLY A 673 -11.76 -15.84 -8.01
C GLY A 673 -11.15 -15.36 -6.70
N GLY A 674 -10.08 -16.03 -6.28
CA GLY A 674 -9.07 -15.37 -5.45
C GLY A 674 -8.56 -14.14 -6.20
N MET A 675 -9.07 -12.97 -5.83
CA MET A 675 -8.47 -11.68 -6.15
C MET A 675 -7.24 -11.53 -5.25
N MET A 676 -6.08 -11.90 -5.78
CA MET A 676 -4.80 -11.38 -5.32
C MET A 676 -4.09 -10.72 -6.49
N GLY A 677 -3.78 -9.44 -6.30
CA GLY A 677 -3.04 -8.59 -7.22
C GLY A 677 -3.51 -7.14 -7.09
N GLY A 678 -2.91 -6.40 -6.15
CA GLY A 678 -3.06 -4.94 -6.01
C GLY A 678 -4.50 -4.45 -5.93
N GLY A 679 -5.06 -4.38 -4.72
CA GLY A 679 -6.37 -3.77 -4.51
C GLY A 679 -6.35 -2.29 -4.90
N MET A 680 -6.67 -1.97 -6.16
CA MET A 680 -7.27 -0.69 -6.49
C MET A 680 -8.60 -0.65 -5.76
N LYS A 681 -8.60 -0.09 -4.54
CA LYS A 681 -9.82 0.33 -3.88
C LYS A 681 -10.60 1.16 -4.89
N MET A 682 -11.86 0.80 -5.15
CA MET A 682 -12.72 1.63 -6.00
C MET A 682 -12.67 3.06 -5.45
N PRO A 683 -12.51 4.09 -6.32
CA PRO A 683 -12.47 5.47 -5.87
C PRO A 683 -13.73 5.77 -5.06
N SER A 684 -13.59 6.53 -3.97
CA SER A 684 -14.76 7.00 -3.23
C SER A 684 -15.72 7.77 -4.17
N PRO A 685 -17.02 7.88 -3.87
CA PRO A 685 -17.96 8.63 -4.71
C PRO A 685 -17.47 10.06 -4.97
N GLN A 686 -16.84 10.68 -3.97
CA GLN A 686 -16.23 12.00 -4.08
C GLN A 686 -15.00 12.00 -5.01
N SER A 687 -14.10 11.02 -4.87
CA SER A 687 -12.93 10.88 -5.75
C SER A 687 -13.35 10.69 -7.21
N LEU A 688 -14.39 9.90 -7.46
CA LEU A 688 -14.90 9.62 -8.80
C LEU A 688 -15.67 10.81 -9.40
N ALA A 689 -16.47 11.52 -8.58
CA ALA A 689 -17.11 12.77 -8.98
C ALA A 689 -16.08 13.85 -9.29
N ARG A 690 -15.02 13.97 -8.49
CA ARG A 690 -13.92 14.91 -8.71
C ARG A 690 -13.14 14.57 -9.99
N MET A 691 -12.91 13.29 -10.25
CA MET A 691 -12.27 12.84 -11.48
C MET A 691 -13.10 13.19 -12.72
N LEU A 692 -14.42 12.92 -12.70
CA LEU A 692 -15.35 13.33 -13.76
C LEU A 692 -15.41 14.85 -13.93
N ALA A 693 -15.37 15.61 -12.83
CA ALA A 693 -15.34 17.07 -12.85
C ALA A 693 -14.07 17.66 -13.47
N SER A 694 -12.94 16.93 -13.40
CA SER A 694 -11.67 17.33 -14.00
C SER A 694 -11.51 16.91 -15.47
N MET A 695 -12.45 16.16 -16.05
CA MET A 695 -12.39 15.70 -17.45
C MET A 695 -13.12 16.63 -18.43
N PRO A 696 -12.65 16.73 -19.69
CA PRO A 696 -13.42 17.32 -20.78
C PRO A 696 -14.52 16.33 -21.22
N ILE A 697 -15.73 16.48 -20.68
CA ILE A 697 -16.90 15.67 -21.04
C ILE A 697 -17.65 16.40 -22.16
N PRO A 698 -17.89 15.79 -23.34
CA PRO A 698 -18.71 16.38 -24.39
C PRO A 698 -20.11 16.76 -23.88
N ASP A 699 -20.62 17.93 -24.27
CA ASP A 699 -21.91 18.43 -23.77
C ASP A 699 -23.06 17.45 -24.03
N GLU A 700 -23.07 16.80 -25.20
CA GLU A 700 -24.05 15.77 -25.55
C GLU A 700 -24.06 14.61 -24.54
N LEU A 701 -22.87 14.12 -24.17
CA LEU A 701 -22.73 13.01 -23.21
C LEU A 701 -23.05 13.45 -21.77
N PHE A 702 -22.72 14.69 -21.41
CA PHE A 702 -23.01 15.24 -20.09
C PHE A 702 -24.51 15.44 -19.86
N GLN A 703 -25.26 15.75 -20.92
CA GLN A 703 -26.72 15.86 -20.88
C GLN A 703 -27.39 14.52 -20.52
N ASP A 704 -26.84 13.41 -21.02
CA ASP A 704 -27.33 12.05 -20.79
C ASP A 704 -27.08 11.54 -19.37
N PHE A 705 -26.29 12.25 -18.56
CA PHE A 705 -26.02 11.81 -17.19
C PHE A 705 -27.24 11.96 -16.28
N PRO A 706 -27.38 11.10 -15.26
CA PRO A 706 -28.37 11.30 -14.19
C PRO A 706 -28.15 12.63 -13.46
N GLN A 707 -29.23 13.28 -13.01
CA GLN A 707 -29.13 14.59 -12.36
C GLN A 707 -28.24 14.57 -11.10
N ILE A 708 -28.33 13.51 -10.30
CA ILE A 708 -27.50 13.30 -9.10
C ILE A 708 -26.00 13.27 -9.42
N VAL A 709 -25.63 12.77 -10.61
CA VAL A 709 -24.25 12.73 -11.10
C VAL A 709 -23.82 14.10 -11.61
N LYS A 710 -24.68 14.80 -12.36
CA LYS A 710 -24.42 16.17 -12.81
C LYS A 710 -24.19 17.13 -11.63
N ASP A 711 -25.01 17.02 -10.59
CA ASP A 711 -24.91 17.87 -9.40
C ASP A 711 -23.60 17.62 -8.65
N ALA A 712 -23.23 16.35 -8.45
CA ALA A 712 -21.95 15.98 -7.83
C ALA A 712 -20.74 16.47 -8.66
N ILE A 713 -20.80 16.34 -9.99
CA ILE A 713 -19.76 16.85 -10.89
C ILE A 713 -19.67 18.38 -10.79
N ASN A 714 -20.80 19.09 -10.81
CA ASN A 714 -20.84 20.55 -10.77
C ASN A 714 -20.37 21.10 -9.41
N GLU A 715 -20.70 20.43 -8.30
CA GLU A 715 -20.18 20.76 -6.97
C GLU A 715 -18.65 20.61 -6.93
N GLN A 716 -18.14 19.50 -7.46
CA GLN A 716 -16.69 19.30 -7.55
C GLN A 716 -16.02 20.30 -8.51
N LYS A 717 -16.65 20.67 -9.64
CA LYS A 717 -16.15 21.74 -10.53
C LYS A 717 -16.02 23.06 -9.78
N LYS A 718 -16.99 23.45 -8.96
CA LYS A 718 -16.93 24.67 -8.12
C LYS A 718 -15.80 24.60 -7.10
N LEU A 719 -15.63 23.46 -6.43
CA LEU A 719 -14.55 23.24 -5.46
C LEU A 719 -13.18 23.28 -6.13
N ILE A 720 -13.01 22.62 -7.27
CA ILE A 720 -11.79 22.65 -8.08
C ILE A 720 -11.48 24.09 -8.51
N GLN A 721 -12.48 24.84 -8.98
CA GLN A 721 -12.31 26.24 -9.38
C GLN A 721 -11.88 27.13 -8.21
N HIS A 722 -12.43 26.89 -7.00
CA HIS A 722 -12.04 27.60 -5.78
C HIS A 722 -10.67 27.14 -5.23
N GLU A 723 -10.25 25.91 -5.47
CA GLU A 723 -8.90 25.43 -5.14
C GLU A 723 -7.85 25.98 -6.11
N GLN A 724 -8.21 26.11 -7.39
CA GLN A 724 -7.37 26.70 -8.44
C GLN A 724 -7.22 28.22 -8.29
N SER A 725 -8.04 28.89 -7.46
CA SER A 725 -8.00 30.35 -7.25
C SER A 725 -6.99 30.82 -6.18
N LYS A 726 -6.04 29.98 -5.76
CA LYS A 726 -4.83 30.49 -5.07
C LYS A 726 -4.00 31.24 -6.11
N GLY A 727 -3.59 32.48 -5.80
CA GLY A 727 -3.02 33.47 -6.72
C GLY A 727 -1.94 32.99 -7.71
N TYR A 728 -1.63 33.85 -8.69
CA TYR A 728 -0.70 33.54 -9.76
C TYR A 728 0.69 33.17 -9.21
N ILE A 729 1.27 32.07 -9.71
CA ILE A 729 2.66 31.69 -9.40
C ILE A 729 3.64 32.54 -10.21
N LEU A 730 3.26 32.88 -11.44
CA LEU A 730 3.96 33.77 -12.35
C LEU A 730 2.96 34.86 -12.80
N GLU A 731 3.30 36.12 -12.56
CA GLU A 731 2.46 37.29 -12.87
C GLU A 731 3.21 38.22 -13.83
N ASP A 732 2.64 38.46 -15.01
CA ASP A 732 3.16 39.35 -16.07
C ASP A 732 4.67 39.20 -16.37
N VAL A 733 5.16 37.96 -16.37
CA VAL A 733 6.56 37.62 -16.69
C VAL A 733 6.81 37.71 -18.20
N ASN A 734 7.75 38.58 -18.61
CA ASN A 734 8.10 38.82 -20.01
C ASN A 734 9.62 38.72 -20.21
N PHE A 735 10.08 37.81 -21.06
CA PHE A 735 11.48 37.71 -21.48
C PHE A 735 11.58 37.07 -22.87
N LYS A 736 12.72 37.27 -23.54
CA LYS A 736 13.01 36.70 -24.86
C LYS A 736 14.36 35.98 -24.81
N ILE A 737 14.44 34.83 -25.47
CA ILE A 737 15.68 34.05 -25.64
C ILE A 737 16.02 34.02 -27.12
N ASP A 738 17.23 34.43 -27.48
CA ASP A 738 17.69 34.37 -28.86
C ASP A 738 18.18 32.95 -29.23
N PRO A 739 18.09 32.55 -30.52
CA PRO A 739 18.50 31.21 -30.94
C PRO A 739 19.96 30.89 -30.59
N GLY A 740 20.19 29.72 -30.00
CA GLY A 740 21.54 29.24 -29.68
C GLY A 740 22.17 29.85 -28.42
N THR A 741 21.48 30.76 -27.73
CA THR A 741 21.94 31.31 -26.44
C THR A 741 21.38 30.50 -25.26
N THR A 742 21.96 30.72 -24.08
CA THR A 742 21.57 30.07 -22.83
C THR A 742 20.93 31.07 -21.87
N LEU A 743 19.70 30.78 -21.46
CA LEU A 743 19.00 31.43 -20.36
C LEU A 743 19.17 30.61 -19.07
N ALA A 744 19.65 31.25 -18.00
CA ALA A 744 19.59 30.69 -16.65
C ALA A 744 18.46 31.33 -15.84
N ILE A 745 17.61 30.50 -15.21
CA ILE A 745 16.52 30.93 -14.33
C ILE A 745 16.93 30.67 -12.88
N VAL A 746 17.02 31.73 -12.09
CA VAL A 746 17.46 31.70 -10.69
C VAL A 746 16.38 32.32 -9.80
N GLY A 747 16.33 31.94 -8.52
CA GLY A 747 15.32 32.42 -7.58
C GLY A 747 15.13 31.47 -6.41
N GLU A 748 14.39 31.90 -5.40
CA GLU A 748 14.10 31.08 -4.22
C GLU A 748 13.24 29.86 -4.56
N THR A 749 13.21 28.87 -3.66
CA THR A 749 12.30 27.73 -3.78
C THR A 749 10.85 28.24 -3.72
N GLY A 750 10.06 27.92 -4.75
CA GLY A 750 8.68 28.40 -4.90
C GLY A 750 8.52 29.68 -5.75
N ALA A 751 9.60 30.27 -6.26
CA ALA A 751 9.53 31.46 -7.14
C ALA A 751 9.04 31.17 -8.58
N GLY A 752 8.52 29.97 -8.87
CA GLY A 752 7.96 29.64 -10.18
C GLY A 752 8.94 29.20 -11.27
N LYS A 753 10.23 28.97 -10.96
CA LYS A 753 11.26 28.52 -11.93
C LYS A 753 10.84 27.28 -12.73
N THR A 754 10.53 26.20 -12.01
CA THR A 754 10.05 24.93 -12.60
C THR A 754 8.72 25.12 -13.34
N THR A 755 7.86 26.03 -12.86
CA THR A 755 6.58 26.34 -13.52
C THR A 755 6.79 26.92 -14.91
N ALA A 756 7.78 27.80 -15.10
CA ALA A 756 8.10 28.37 -16.41
C ALA A 756 8.47 27.30 -17.44
N VAL A 757 9.30 26.33 -17.05
CA VAL A 757 9.67 25.18 -17.89
C VAL A 757 8.47 24.29 -18.21
N LYS A 758 7.60 24.05 -17.22
CA LYS A 758 6.39 23.23 -17.42
C LYS A 758 5.37 23.91 -18.34
N LEU A 759 5.28 25.23 -18.33
CA LEU A 759 4.45 26.00 -19.26
C LEU A 759 5.02 25.95 -20.68
N LEU A 760 6.33 26.15 -20.85
CA LEU A 760 6.99 26.04 -22.15
C LEU A 760 6.81 24.65 -22.78
N SER A 761 6.94 23.59 -21.97
CA SER A 761 6.74 22.20 -22.40
C SER A 761 5.25 21.81 -22.53
N ARG A 762 4.34 22.76 -22.26
CA ARG A 762 2.88 22.59 -22.29
C ARG A 762 2.40 21.39 -21.47
N PHE A 763 2.97 21.20 -20.28
CA PHE A 763 2.39 20.33 -19.25
C PHE A 763 1.19 20.99 -18.57
N TYR A 764 1.18 22.33 -18.54
CA TYR A 764 0.03 23.16 -18.20
C TYR A 764 -0.21 24.16 -19.32
N ASP A 765 -1.46 24.60 -19.46
CA ASP A 765 -1.78 25.72 -20.34
C ASP A 765 -1.71 27.05 -19.56
N ILE A 766 -1.52 28.16 -20.27
CA ILE A 766 -1.47 29.49 -19.68
C ILE A 766 -2.88 30.04 -19.47
N ASN A 767 -3.12 30.71 -18.33
CA ASN A 767 -4.41 31.35 -18.06
C ASN A 767 -4.59 32.67 -18.85
N LYS A 768 -3.52 33.45 -19.02
CA LYS A 768 -3.50 34.77 -19.68
C LYS A 768 -2.17 34.93 -20.44
N GLY A 769 -2.18 35.68 -21.54
CA GLY A 769 -0.99 35.94 -22.37
C GLY A 769 -0.77 34.90 -23.48
N SER A 770 0.48 34.80 -23.97
CA SER A 770 0.92 33.87 -25.01
C SER A 770 2.40 33.52 -24.84
N ILE A 771 2.77 32.24 -25.03
CA ILE A 771 4.16 31.81 -25.17
C ILE A 771 4.39 31.51 -26.64
N LEU A 772 5.39 32.16 -27.25
CA LEU A 772 5.68 32.09 -28.68
C LEU A 772 7.00 31.36 -28.93
N ILE A 773 7.02 30.44 -29.87
CA ILE A 773 8.24 29.85 -30.45
C ILE A 773 8.25 30.22 -31.93
N ASP A 774 9.31 30.90 -32.39
CA ASP A 774 9.43 31.44 -33.76
C ASP A 774 8.20 32.25 -34.23
N GLY A 775 7.58 32.98 -33.29
CA GLY A 775 6.39 33.82 -33.53
C GLY A 775 5.06 33.07 -33.54
N VAL A 776 5.06 31.74 -33.38
CA VAL A 776 3.86 30.92 -33.29
C VAL A 776 3.53 30.60 -31.84
N ASP A 777 2.28 30.84 -31.42
CA ASP A 777 1.82 30.47 -30.08
C ASP A 777 1.82 28.95 -29.91
N ILE A 778 2.45 28.47 -28.83
CA ILE A 778 2.56 27.02 -28.52
C ILE A 778 1.21 26.32 -28.42
N ARG A 779 0.11 27.06 -28.19
CA ARG A 779 -1.25 26.51 -28.17
C ARG A 779 -1.76 26.08 -29.54
N LYS A 780 -1.23 26.67 -30.62
CA LYS A 780 -1.59 26.41 -32.02
C LYS A 780 -0.82 25.23 -32.65
N VAL A 781 0.22 24.74 -31.98
CA VAL A 781 1.03 23.59 -32.41
C VAL A 781 0.53 22.33 -31.71
N THR A 782 0.70 21.15 -32.34
CA THR A 782 0.37 19.89 -31.66
C THR A 782 1.34 19.64 -30.51
N LYS A 783 0.88 18.92 -29.46
CA LYS A 783 1.74 18.59 -28.31
C LYS A 783 2.97 17.77 -28.72
N LYS A 784 2.82 16.87 -29.70
CA LYS A 784 3.91 16.01 -30.20
C LYS A 784 4.97 16.85 -30.89
N GLU A 785 4.60 17.66 -31.88
CA GLU A 785 5.54 18.53 -32.60
C GLU A 785 6.25 19.52 -31.66
N LEU A 786 5.53 20.14 -30.72
CA LEU A 786 6.12 21.05 -29.74
C LEU A 786 7.19 20.35 -28.89
N ARG A 787 6.91 19.13 -28.44
CA ARG A 787 7.79 18.37 -27.55
C ARG A 787 8.95 17.70 -28.29
N ASP A 788 8.78 17.36 -29.57
CA ASP A 788 9.89 16.89 -30.41
C ASP A 788 10.95 17.98 -30.60
N LEU A 789 10.56 19.27 -30.56
CA LEU A 789 11.49 20.40 -30.59
C LEU A 789 12.21 20.63 -29.25
N ILE A 790 11.68 20.13 -28.14
CA ILE A 790 12.11 20.39 -26.77
C ILE A 790 12.71 19.13 -26.14
N GLY A 791 14.02 19.12 -25.92
CA GLY A 791 14.66 18.09 -25.09
C GLY A 791 14.56 18.46 -23.62
N LEU A 792 13.69 17.80 -22.87
CA LEU A 792 13.54 18.03 -21.44
C LEU A 792 14.35 17.02 -20.62
N VAL A 793 15.24 17.54 -19.76
CA VAL A 793 15.91 16.77 -18.71
C VAL A 793 15.30 17.18 -17.36
N PRO A 794 14.43 16.35 -16.76
CA PRO A 794 13.77 16.67 -15.50
C PRO A 794 14.73 16.55 -14.31
N GLN A 795 14.32 17.16 -13.18
CA GLN A 795 15.00 17.05 -11.88
C GLN A 795 15.09 15.58 -11.42
N ASP A 796 13.97 14.84 -11.46
CA ASP A 796 13.93 13.41 -11.19
C ASP A 796 14.04 12.63 -12.51
N ALA A 797 15.22 12.07 -12.80
CA ALA A 797 15.48 11.23 -13.95
C ALA A 797 14.81 9.84 -13.82
N PHE A 798 13.50 9.78 -14.11
CA PHE A 798 12.75 8.53 -14.10
C PHE A 798 13.20 7.60 -15.23
N ILE A 799 13.48 6.35 -14.86
CA ILE A 799 13.94 5.27 -15.73
C ILE A 799 12.89 4.17 -15.75
N PHE A 800 12.45 3.79 -16.95
CA PHE A 800 11.51 2.68 -17.15
C PHE A 800 12.23 1.33 -16.95
N THR A 801 11.52 0.35 -16.46
CA THR A 801 11.96 -1.05 -16.41
C THR A 801 12.15 -1.56 -17.84
N GLY A 802 13.29 -2.17 -18.12
CA GLY A 802 13.66 -2.55 -19.48
C GLY A 802 15.16 -2.50 -19.68
N THR A 803 15.64 -2.42 -20.91
CA THR A 803 17.06 -2.27 -21.21
C THR A 803 17.51 -0.80 -21.19
N ILE A 804 18.81 -0.58 -21.07
CA ILE A 804 19.41 0.75 -21.30
C ILE A 804 19.05 1.24 -22.72
N ARG A 805 19.11 0.36 -23.72
CA ARG A 805 18.73 0.67 -25.11
C ARG A 805 17.30 1.21 -25.20
N GLU A 806 16.32 0.49 -24.66
CA GLU A 806 14.90 0.89 -24.65
C GLU A 806 14.70 2.24 -23.96
N ASN A 807 15.41 2.47 -22.86
CA ASN A 807 15.35 3.74 -22.15
C ASN A 807 15.98 4.89 -22.94
N LEU A 808 17.09 4.68 -23.66
CA LEU A 808 17.73 5.74 -24.47
C LEU A 808 16.89 6.09 -25.71
N LEU A 809 16.24 5.09 -26.30
CA LEU A 809 15.45 5.22 -27.52
C LEU A 809 13.96 5.46 -27.26
N TYR A 810 13.58 5.79 -26.03
CA TYR A 810 12.19 5.89 -25.57
C TYR A 810 11.31 6.84 -26.43
N ALA A 811 11.93 7.85 -27.05
CA ALA A 811 11.25 8.81 -27.92
C ALA A 811 10.80 8.22 -29.27
N TYR A 812 11.31 7.05 -29.66
CA TYR A 812 11.11 6.47 -30.98
C TYR A 812 10.24 5.21 -30.91
N GLU A 813 9.15 5.20 -31.68
CA GLU A 813 8.30 4.00 -31.83
C GLU A 813 8.95 2.92 -32.69
N LYS A 814 9.73 3.32 -33.70
CA LYS A 814 10.48 2.42 -34.59
C LYS A 814 11.95 2.81 -34.59
N VAL A 815 12.81 1.87 -34.23
CA VAL A 815 14.25 2.06 -34.21
C VAL A 815 14.82 1.64 -35.56
N SER A 816 15.34 2.60 -36.32
CA SER A 816 16.14 2.33 -37.51
C SER A 816 17.61 2.11 -37.13
N PRO A 817 18.41 1.42 -37.97
CA PRO A 817 19.86 1.29 -37.75
C PRO A 817 20.58 2.63 -37.61
N GLU A 818 20.07 3.68 -38.27
CA GLU A 818 20.59 5.05 -38.17
C GLU A 818 20.36 5.67 -36.78
N ILE A 819 19.18 5.45 -36.21
CA ILE A 819 18.85 5.90 -34.85
C ILE A 819 19.72 5.17 -33.83
N GLU A 820 19.94 3.87 -34.01
CA GLU A 820 20.80 3.08 -33.10
C GLU A 820 22.26 3.54 -33.18
N LYS A 821 22.75 3.85 -34.38
CA LYS A 821 24.07 4.47 -34.56
C LYS A 821 24.14 5.83 -33.85
N LYS A 822 23.12 6.68 -34.00
CA LYS A 822 23.02 7.98 -33.32
C LYS A 822 23.02 7.83 -31.79
N MET A 823 22.31 6.84 -31.25
CA MET A 823 22.33 6.52 -29.82
C MET A 823 23.75 6.25 -29.32
N ILE A 824 24.53 5.44 -30.04
CA ILE A 824 25.91 5.14 -29.68
C ILE A 824 26.78 6.39 -29.77
N GLU A 825 26.65 7.19 -30.84
CA GLU A 825 27.39 8.44 -31.03
C GLU A 825 27.11 9.45 -29.89
N VAL A 826 25.83 9.66 -29.54
CA VAL A 826 25.44 10.54 -28.42
C VAL A 826 25.93 9.99 -27.08
N SER A 827 25.86 8.68 -26.87
CA SER A 827 26.38 8.05 -25.64
C SER A 827 27.89 8.26 -25.49
N LYS A 828 28.65 8.14 -26.58
CA LYS A 828 30.10 8.42 -26.59
C LYS A 828 30.38 9.90 -26.35
N PHE A 829 29.63 10.77 -27.00
CA PHE A 829 29.74 12.22 -26.86
C PHE A 829 29.60 12.67 -25.39
N LEU A 830 28.66 12.08 -24.66
CA LEU A 830 28.38 12.38 -23.24
C LEU A 830 29.24 11.59 -22.25
N GLY A 831 30.12 10.69 -22.68
CA GLY A 831 30.92 9.85 -21.79
C GLY A 831 30.14 8.71 -21.12
N LEU A 832 28.85 8.54 -21.44
CA LEU A 832 28.00 7.47 -20.95
C LEU A 832 28.42 6.10 -21.50
N HIS A 833 28.98 6.05 -22.71
CA HIS A 833 29.37 4.81 -23.38
C HIS A 833 30.38 3.98 -22.58
N ASN A 834 31.39 4.62 -21.99
CA ASN A 834 32.42 3.93 -21.22
C ASN A 834 31.84 3.21 -20.00
N PHE A 835 30.87 3.83 -19.33
CA PHE A 835 30.13 3.18 -18.24
C PHE A 835 29.28 2.02 -18.76
N ILE A 836 28.60 2.19 -19.90
CA ILE A 836 27.77 1.12 -20.46
C ILE A 836 28.64 -0.09 -20.85
N GLU A 837 29.85 0.13 -21.38
CA GLU A 837 30.78 -0.94 -21.76
C GLU A 837 31.34 -1.74 -20.57
N THR A 838 31.34 -1.19 -19.34
CA THR A 838 31.73 -1.98 -18.15
C THR A 838 30.64 -2.96 -17.72
N LEU A 839 29.43 -2.84 -18.27
CA LEU A 839 28.32 -3.73 -17.95
C LEU A 839 28.36 -4.96 -18.87
N HIS A 840 28.20 -6.16 -18.31
CA HIS A 840 28.27 -7.44 -19.05
C HIS A 840 27.40 -7.51 -20.32
N LYS A 841 26.28 -6.78 -20.37
CA LYS A 841 25.37 -6.76 -21.53
C LYS A 841 25.35 -5.44 -22.28
N ASN A 842 26.28 -4.52 -21.98
CA ASN A 842 26.34 -3.20 -22.60
C ASN A 842 24.95 -2.53 -22.59
N TYR A 843 24.45 -2.10 -23.75
CA TYR A 843 23.14 -1.47 -23.93
C TYR A 843 21.95 -2.41 -23.65
N ASP A 844 22.15 -3.73 -23.66
CA ASP A 844 21.14 -4.76 -23.33
C ASP A 844 21.05 -5.05 -21.82
N THR A 845 21.78 -4.30 -20.99
CA THR A 845 21.68 -4.42 -19.54
C THR A 845 20.28 -4.03 -19.08
N LYS A 846 19.64 -4.91 -18.30
CA LYS A 846 18.30 -4.70 -17.75
C LYS A 846 18.34 -3.79 -16.52
N LEU A 847 17.54 -2.74 -16.55
CA LEU A 847 17.28 -1.80 -15.47
C LEU A 847 16.05 -2.28 -14.68
N LYS A 848 16.16 -2.23 -13.34
CA LYS A 848 15.06 -2.52 -12.42
C LYS A 848 14.16 -1.28 -12.24
N GLU A 849 13.08 -1.41 -11.48
CA GLU A 849 12.12 -0.32 -11.21
C GLU A 849 12.83 0.99 -10.83
N ASN A 850 12.55 2.06 -11.59
CA ASN A 850 13.15 3.38 -11.46
C ASN A 850 14.70 3.41 -11.45
N GLY A 851 15.32 2.44 -12.10
CA GLY A 851 16.78 2.31 -12.18
C GLY A 851 17.45 2.07 -10.84
N SER A 852 16.81 1.31 -9.93
CA SER A 852 17.35 1.02 -8.59
C SER A 852 18.73 0.33 -8.57
N ASN A 853 19.16 -0.23 -9.69
CA ASN A 853 20.46 -0.88 -9.87
C ASN A 853 21.56 0.00 -10.50
N ILE A 854 21.34 1.31 -10.64
CA ILE A 854 22.33 2.27 -11.15
C ILE A 854 22.35 3.56 -10.30
N SER A 855 23.46 4.29 -10.32
CA SER A 855 23.63 5.49 -9.49
C SER A 855 22.73 6.65 -9.95
N ILE A 856 22.46 7.60 -9.07
CA ILE A 856 21.66 8.80 -9.39
C ILE A 856 22.28 9.56 -10.58
N GLY A 857 23.60 9.74 -10.59
CA GLY A 857 24.29 10.41 -11.68
C GLY A 857 24.25 9.63 -13.01
N GLN A 858 24.29 8.30 -12.98
CA GLN A 858 24.11 7.46 -14.18
C GLN A 858 22.69 7.58 -14.73
N ARG A 859 21.66 7.58 -13.87
CA ARG A 859 20.27 7.84 -14.30
C ARG A 859 20.14 9.19 -14.98
N GLN A 860 20.80 10.20 -14.43
CA GLN A 860 20.82 11.54 -15.02
C GLN A 860 21.48 11.53 -16.40
N LEU A 861 22.65 10.90 -16.55
CA LEU A 861 23.34 10.77 -17.85
C LEU A 861 22.50 10.03 -18.89
N ILE A 862 21.74 8.99 -18.50
CA ILE A 862 20.80 8.31 -19.37
C ILE A 862 19.66 9.26 -19.79
N ALA A 863 19.12 10.06 -18.88
CA ALA A 863 18.10 11.07 -19.20
C ALA A 863 18.64 12.16 -20.15
N PHE A 864 19.88 12.60 -19.96
CA PHE A 864 20.58 13.50 -20.88
C PHE A 864 20.75 12.90 -22.28
N ALA A 865 21.25 11.68 -22.35
CA ALA A 865 21.43 10.98 -23.62
C ALA A 865 20.07 10.80 -24.32
N ARG A 866 19.04 10.37 -23.60
CA ARG A 866 17.66 10.26 -24.11
C ARG A 866 17.17 11.58 -24.73
N ALA A 867 17.37 12.71 -24.03
CA ALA A 867 16.96 14.02 -24.51
C ALA A 867 17.77 14.51 -25.72
N LEU A 868 19.02 14.08 -25.89
CA LEU A 868 19.89 14.50 -26.99
C LEU A 868 19.78 13.63 -28.24
N ILE A 869 19.40 12.36 -28.10
CA ILE A 869 19.19 11.46 -29.25
C ILE A 869 18.09 12.01 -30.16
N THR A 870 17.08 12.71 -29.62
CA THR A 870 16.03 13.38 -30.41
C THR A 870 16.53 14.58 -31.21
N ASP A 871 17.77 15.03 -31.00
CA ASP A 871 18.36 16.25 -31.58
C ASP A 871 17.43 17.49 -31.46
N PRO A 872 17.10 17.89 -30.21
CA PRO A 872 16.17 18.97 -29.96
C PRO A 872 16.77 20.33 -30.36
N LYS A 873 15.90 21.28 -30.75
CA LYS A 873 16.31 22.67 -31.01
C LYS A 873 16.38 23.51 -29.73
N ILE A 874 15.52 23.16 -28.76
CA ILE A 874 15.46 23.78 -27.45
C ILE A 874 15.81 22.71 -26.41
N LEU A 875 16.84 22.94 -25.61
CA LEU A 875 17.23 22.05 -24.52
C LEU A 875 16.83 22.67 -23.18
N VAL A 876 16.07 21.93 -22.38
CA VAL A 876 15.58 22.39 -21.07
C VAL A 876 16.15 21.49 -19.98
N LEU A 877 16.82 22.13 -19.02
CA LEU A 877 17.60 21.47 -17.98
C LEU A 877 17.08 21.92 -16.61
N ASP A 878 16.30 21.06 -15.96
CA ASP A 878 15.68 21.34 -14.67
C ASP A 878 16.49 20.70 -13.53
N GLU A 879 17.32 21.48 -12.82
CA GLU A 879 18.10 21.01 -11.66
C GLU A 879 18.95 19.75 -11.87
N ALA A 880 19.51 19.59 -13.08
CA ALA A 880 20.13 18.35 -13.54
C ALA A 880 21.44 17.92 -12.85
N THR A 881 21.89 18.62 -11.80
CA THR A 881 23.12 18.30 -11.04
C THR A 881 22.86 18.19 -9.53
N SER A 882 21.60 18.15 -9.10
CA SER A 882 21.26 18.01 -7.69
C SER A 882 21.53 16.56 -7.23
N SER A 883 22.20 16.40 -6.07
CA SER A 883 22.45 15.09 -5.44
C SER A 883 23.34 14.11 -6.23
N VAL A 884 24.43 14.60 -6.84
CA VAL A 884 25.42 13.78 -7.56
C VAL A 884 26.80 13.90 -6.91
N ASP A 885 27.56 12.80 -6.89
CA ASP A 885 28.94 12.77 -6.38
C ASP A 885 29.89 13.63 -7.24
N PRO A 886 31.02 14.13 -6.69
CA PRO A 886 31.90 15.08 -7.39
C PRO A 886 32.49 14.57 -8.73
N TYR A 887 32.75 13.26 -8.83
CA TYR A 887 33.27 12.65 -10.05
C TYR A 887 32.20 12.65 -11.14
N THR A 888 31.01 12.13 -10.82
CA THR A 888 29.89 12.10 -11.75
C THR A 888 29.36 13.50 -12.06
N GLU A 889 29.49 14.45 -11.13
CA GLU A 889 29.20 15.86 -11.39
C GLU A 889 30.08 16.43 -12.51
N THR A 890 31.39 16.14 -12.50
CA THR A 890 32.30 16.63 -13.54
C THR A 890 31.91 16.07 -14.92
N LEU A 891 31.58 14.78 -14.98
CA LEU A 891 31.07 14.14 -16.19
C LEU A 891 29.74 14.76 -16.66
N ILE A 892 28.82 15.04 -15.74
CA ILE A 892 27.55 15.69 -16.06
C ILE A 892 27.76 17.14 -16.52
N GLN A 893 28.69 17.89 -15.94
CA GLN A 893 29.02 19.26 -16.37
C GLN A 893 29.63 19.28 -17.78
N ASP A 894 30.54 18.34 -18.08
CA ASP A 894 31.09 18.20 -19.42
C ASP A 894 30.02 17.81 -20.42
N ALA A 895 29.13 16.87 -20.06
CA ALA A 895 27.97 16.49 -20.84
C ALA A 895 27.03 17.67 -21.09
N LEU A 896 26.76 18.50 -20.07
CA LEU A 896 25.96 19.72 -20.14
C LEU A 896 26.56 20.74 -21.13
N ASN A 897 27.85 21.05 -21.00
CA ASN A 897 28.54 22.00 -21.87
C ASN A 897 28.54 21.54 -23.33
N LYS A 898 28.69 20.23 -23.54
CA LYS A 898 28.61 19.58 -24.84
C LYS A 898 27.18 19.62 -25.42
N ALA A 899 26.17 19.35 -24.60
CA ALA A 899 24.76 19.33 -24.97
C ALA A 899 24.25 20.70 -25.47
N ARG A 900 24.73 21.79 -24.85
CA ARG A 900 24.35 23.18 -25.13
C ARG A 900 24.76 23.68 -26.52
N LYS A 901 25.85 23.14 -27.09
CA LYS A 901 26.41 23.67 -28.35
C LYS A 901 25.39 23.59 -29.48
N GLY A 902 25.09 24.74 -30.08
CA GLY A 902 24.19 24.86 -31.23
C GLY A 902 22.69 24.76 -30.91
N ARG A 903 22.29 24.88 -29.64
CA ARG A 903 20.90 24.78 -29.19
C ARG A 903 20.52 25.92 -28.26
N THR A 904 19.29 26.40 -28.38
CA THR A 904 18.72 27.32 -27.38
C THR A 904 18.56 26.55 -26.08
N THR A 905 19.19 27.02 -24.99
CA THR A 905 19.24 26.26 -23.74
C THR A 905 18.58 27.03 -22.60
N ILE A 906 17.71 26.39 -21.84
CA ILE A 906 17.12 26.92 -20.61
C ILE A 906 17.58 26.07 -19.45
N ILE A 907 18.21 26.70 -18.45
CA ILE A 907 18.75 26.03 -17.28
C ILE A 907 18.07 26.58 -16.02
N ILE A 908 17.39 25.73 -15.27
CA ILE A 908 16.99 26.04 -13.90
C ILE A 908 18.16 25.62 -13.02
N ALA A 909 18.88 26.61 -12.52
CA ALA A 909 20.15 26.38 -11.87
C ALA A 909 20.07 26.62 -10.37
N HIS A 910 20.62 25.66 -9.62
CA HIS A 910 20.85 25.77 -8.18
C HIS A 910 22.36 25.81 -7.83
N ARG A 911 23.24 25.76 -8.83
CA ARG A 911 24.71 25.79 -8.65
C ARG A 911 25.35 26.93 -9.43
N LEU A 912 26.23 27.68 -8.77
CA LEU A 912 26.96 28.81 -9.34
C LEU A 912 27.72 28.46 -10.64
N SER A 913 28.33 27.28 -10.71
CA SER A 913 29.10 26.81 -11.88
C SER A 913 28.26 26.75 -13.16
N THR A 914 26.98 26.37 -13.06
CA THR A 914 26.05 26.32 -14.19
C THR A 914 25.52 27.69 -14.62
N ILE A 915 25.45 28.64 -13.69
CA ILE A 915 24.86 29.97 -13.92
C ILE A 915 25.88 30.91 -14.57
N LYS A 916 27.15 30.81 -14.17
CA LYS A 916 28.20 31.76 -14.58
C LYS A 916 28.38 31.86 -16.09
N ASN A 917 28.17 30.76 -16.80
CA ASN A 917 28.38 30.64 -18.24
C ASN A 917 27.09 30.82 -19.05
N ALA A 918 26.05 31.43 -18.48
CA ALA A 918 24.81 31.73 -19.19
C ALA A 918 24.91 33.09 -19.89
N ASP A 919 24.37 33.17 -21.11
CA ASP A 919 24.34 34.41 -21.89
C ASP A 919 23.35 35.42 -21.30
N GLN A 920 22.29 34.91 -20.68
CA GLN A 920 21.25 35.70 -20.01
C GLN A 920 20.82 35.00 -18.72
N ILE A 921 20.60 35.78 -17.67
CA ILE A 921 20.16 35.29 -16.36
C ILE A 921 18.92 36.09 -15.96
N ILE A 922 17.86 35.39 -15.56
CA ILE A 922 16.67 35.99 -14.95
C ILE A 922 16.52 35.54 -13.50
N VAL A 923 16.21 36.49 -12.62
CA VAL A 923 15.95 36.22 -11.20
C VAL A 923 14.47 36.38 -10.91
N LEU A 924 13.79 35.28 -10.55
CA LEU A 924 12.37 35.29 -10.20
C LEU A 924 12.15 35.55 -8.70
N GLY A 925 11.19 36.42 -8.40
CA GLY A 925 10.76 36.75 -7.06
C GLY A 925 9.64 35.83 -6.56
N LYS A 926 9.73 35.36 -5.31
CA LYS A 926 8.67 34.57 -4.68
C LYS A 926 7.46 35.42 -4.28
N GLU A 927 7.70 36.65 -3.82
CA GLU A 927 6.65 37.57 -3.34
C GLU A 927 6.06 38.39 -4.50
N ASP A 928 6.90 38.85 -5.42
CA ASP A 928 6.47 39.67 -6.56
C ASP A 928 5.94 38.84 -7.74
N HIS A 929 6.09 37.51 -7.70
CA HIS A 929 5.67 36.57 -8.76
C HIS A 929 6.19 36.89 -10.19
N GLY A 930 7.15 37.81 -10.32
CA GLY A 930 7.70 38.33 -11.57
C GLY A 930 9.23 38.24 -11.66
N ILE A 931 9.80 38.86 -12.70
CA ILE A 931 11.26 39.01 -12.87
C ILE A 931 11.74 40.21 -12.06
N LEU A 932 12.69 39.99 -11.16
CA LEU A 932 13.32 41.03 -10.32
C LEU A 932 14.55 41.64 -10.99
N GLU A 933 15.38 40.79 -11.59
CA GLU A 933 16.66 41.17 -12.18
C GLU A 933 16.89 40.36 -13.44
N GLU A 934 17.47 41.01 -14.46
CA GLU A 934 17.80 40.41 -15.75
C GLU A 934 19.13 40.95 -16.25
N GLY A 935 20.01 40.07 -16.74
CA GLY A 935 21.29 40.47 -17.32
C GLY A 935 22.31 39.34 -17.40
N THR A 936 23.56 39.68 -17.71
CA THR A 936 24.69 38.75 -17.66
C THR A 936 25.20 38.57 -16.23
N HIS A 937 26.00 37.52 -15.97
CA HIS A 937 26.60 37.30 -14.66
C HIS A 937 27.37 38.53 -14.13
N GLU A 938 28.19 39.14 -14.99
CA GLU A 938 29.02 40.30 -14.63
C GLU A 938 28.15 41.51 -14.28
N ASN A 939 27.11 41.77 -15.08
CA ASN A 939 26.17 42.88 -14.84
C ASN A 939 25.44 42.70 -13.51
N LEU A 940 24.88 41.52 -13.25
CA LEU A 940 24.10 41.25 -12.04
C LEU A 940 24.97 41.22 -10.77
N MET A 941 26.24 40.81 -10.88
CA MET A 941 27.19 40.90 -9.76
C MET A 941 27.52 42.34 -9.38
N SER A 942 27.51 43.26 -10.34
CA SER A 942 27.75 44.69 -10.09
C SER A 942 26.58 45.38 -9.36
N LEU A 943 25.35 44.88 -9.55
CA LEU A 943 24.11 45.52 -9.09
C LEU A 943 23.83 45.37 -7.58
N ASN A 944 24.68 44.64 -6.83
CA ASN A 944 24.51 44.36 -5.40
C ASN A 944 23.08 43.89 -5.00
N GLY A 945 22.41 43.24 -5.95
CA GLY A 945 21.01 42.87 -5.90
C GLY A 945 20.74 41.46 -5.34
N LYS A 946 19.52 40.97 -5.54
CA LYS A 946 19.04 39.64 -5.15
C LYS A 946 19.89 38.53 -5.77
N TYR A 947 20.32 38.66 -7.03
CA TYR A 947 21.22 37.70 -7.67
C TYR A 947 22.49 37.46 -6.87
N LYS A 948 23.20 38.55 -6.55
CA LYS A 948 24.46 38.50 -5.79
C LYS A 948 24.25 37.90 -4.40
N ARG A 949 23.17 38.28 -3.71
CA ARG A 949 22.82 37.71 -2.39
C ARG A 949 22.55 36.21 -2.46
N LEU A 950 21.83 35.74 -3.48
CA LEU A 950 21.58 34.30 -3.69
C LEU A 950 22.89 33.54 -3.92
N LEU A 951 23.82 34.11 -4.67
CA LEU A 951 25.15 33.53 -4.86
C LEU A 951 26.01 33.54 -3.60
N GLU A 952 26.00 34.63 -2.83
CA GLU A 952 26.71 34.72 -1.56
C GLU A 952 26.20 33.69 -0.55
N MET A 953 24.88 33.45 -0.49
CA MET A 953 24.28 32.40 0.33
C MET A 953 24.76 31.01 -0.10
N GLN A 954 24.72 30.70 -1.40
CA GLN A 954 25.24 29.42 -1.92
C GLN A 954 26.76 29.23 -1.67
N SER A 955 27.54 30.32 -1.73
CA SER A 955 28.99 30.25 -1.48
C SER A 955 29.34 30.06 0.00
N LYS A 956 28.48 30.52 0.93
CA LYS A 956 28.66 30.31 2.38
C LYS A 956 28.35 28.88 2.80
N ASP A 957 27.46 28.18 2.09
CA ASP A 957 27.21 26.76 2.30
C ASP A 957 28.36 25.86 1.79
N ILE A 958 29.23 26.39 0.91
CA ILE A 958 30.41 25.69 0.36
C ILE A 958 31.67 25.94 1.19
N LYS A 959 31.75 27.04 1.95
CA LYS A 959 32.86 27.28 2.90
C LYS A 959 32.56 26.62 4.25
N ILE A 960 32.84 25.33 4.33
CA ILE A 960 32.98 24.56 5.58
C ILE A 960 34.40 24.03 5.65
#